data_AF-C8WP90-F1
#
_entry.id   AF-C8WP90-F1
#
_cell.length_a   1.000
_cell.length_b   1.000
_cell.length_c   1.000
_cell.angle_alpha   90.00
_cell.angle_beta   90.00
_cell.angle_gamma   90.00
#
_symmetry.space_group_name_H-M   'P 1'
#
loop_
_entity.id
_entity.type
_entity.pdbx_description
1 polymer ?
#
loop_
_entity_poly.entity_id
_entity_poly.type
_entity_poly.pdbx_seq_one_letter_code
_entity_poly.pdbx_strand_id
1 'polypeptide(L)'
;MTTINDTTMQGNISRRSFVKGASALAAGGALAGAFGFDIAHAEGTVDPDAPVEKRYTYCDMCNQVPKCGMTAYVQDGKIVRVESRTPHPTTPLCAKGLASIQELYDPKRLQTPLRRTNPKGTGQSQWEPITWDEAYDAIVSEFNRVKEEDGPDAVMFYCGDPKEPRPPIQRVATLFGSSTYGLESSLCSTATNITSQLVYGRGQSSSGSDPSDDTGSCMIWSLNAAWSQPNRHAKLMDQKERGCKFVIVDPRITPTVMGLADVHLQLRPGSDGALALGFINILVRDNLVDKQFVDEWTHGYEGLADLAAQYPPEKVEEITWVPAAKLEEAVRLLADNAPSALVTSSAGLAHSSNVGHALRAVFMIPALMGMIEKKGGVMFASGGLPLDVSASTAKFRAEDVYTEQNFADKRVDKDDFPAWVSFTKHFQTARLPEYIDEGKIKAAILVASNVMIWPESDRYQEALGKLEFVAAVDYYERPWTHDYVDILLPAAMCHERMAPFAAYGRKLFFREPCVQPAGQAREDWKIMLDLGCKLGFEEQCFGGDVEAALDNILQTAGLDVTLDDLRANPEGLEIPGSPNEEGKHAAGKLRKDGQPGFNTPSGKLEFDSEILKGFGYEGLPVYEEPVHTPYAPTEEDKRYPLVLNAGSRLPYYTHSKLREIPWLNQFMPEPVVRLHPQDARDRSIGTGDVVRVFNHQNEIEMKAEVTNLVHAGMVDIFHGWHQANVNLLTTRDFDPITGFPPFRCGLCEVEATGKGRLVSQ
;
A
#
# COMPACT_ATOMS: atom_id res chain seq x y z
N MET A 1 12.17 -38.14 -20.16
CA MET A 1 11.40 -37.67 -21.32
C MET A 1 10.07 -38.41 -21.33
N THR A 2 9.08 -37.83 -20.66
CA THR A 2 7.70 -38.29 -20.68
C THR A 2 6.89 -37.01 -20.79
N THR A 3 6.34 -36.77 -21.97
CA THR A 3 5.47 -35.64 -22.29
C THR A 3 4.28 -35.64 -21.35
N ILE A 4 4.21 -34.65 -20.46
CA ILE A 4 3.02 -34.34 -19.67
C ILE A 4 2.03 -33.70 -20.65
N ASN A 5 0.90 -34.36 -20.89
CA ASN A 5 -0.19 -33.82 -21.69
C ASN A 5 -0.85 -32.67 -20.90
N ASP A 6 -0.86 -31.48 -21.48
CA ASP A 6 -1.42 -30.21 -20.98
C ASP A 6 -2.97 -30.17 -20.81
N THR A 7 -3.65 -31.31 -20.67
CA THR A 7 -5.12 -31.38 -20.83
C THR A 7 -5.95 -31.75 -19.61
N THR A 8 -5.37 -31.89 -18.40
CA THR A 8 -6.14 -32.38 -17.23
C THR A 8 -6.23 -31.46 -16.00
N MET A 9 -5.96 -30.15 -16.13
CA MET A 9 -6.26 -29.16 -15.07
C MET A 9 -7.26 -28.06 -15.50
N GLN A 10 -8.14 -28.33 -16.47
CA GLN A 10 -9.23 -27.43 -16.84
C GLN A 10 -10.58 -27.93 -16.33
N GLY A 11 -10.82 -27.79 -15.03
CA GLY A 11 -12.18 -27.79 -14.49
C GLY A 11 -12.93 -26.54 -15.00
N ASN A 12 -14.01 -26.76 -15.76
CA ASN A 12 -14.73 -25.76 -16.57
C ASN A 12 -15.42 -24.66 -15.74
N ILE A 13 -14.73 -23.56 -15.45
CA ILE A 13 -15.38 -22.24 -15.40
C ILE A 13 -15.11 -21.58 -16.75
N SER A 14 -16.14 -21.48 -17.60
CA SER A 14 -15.96 -20.81 -18.90
C SER A 14 -15.57 -19.34 -18.68
N ARG A 15 -14.70 -18.79 -19.55
CA ARG A 15 -14.36 -17.35 -19.56
C ARG A 15 -15.61 -16.48 -19.49
N ARG A 16 -16.70 -16.89 -20.13
CA ARG A 16 -17.99 -16.18 -20.13
C ARG A 16 -18.68 -16.19 -18.75
N SER A 17 -18.59 -17.30 -18.01
CA SER A 17 -19.15 -17.43 -16.66
C SER A 17 -18.35 -16.62 -15.64
N PHE A 18 -17.01 -16.69 -15.71
CA PHE A 18 -16.13 -15.89 -14.86
C PHE A 18 -16.30 -14.39 -15.15
N VAL A 19 -16.32 -14.00 -16.44
CA VAL A 19 -16.55 -12.61 -16.86
C VAL A 19 -17.90 -12.11 -16.36
N LYS A 20 -18.99 -12.88 -16.43
CA LYS A 20 -20.30 -12.44 -15.92
C LYS A 20 -20.26 -12.11 -14.42
N GLY A 21 -19.63 -12.97 -13.60
CA GLY A 21 -19.46 -12.71 -12.16
C GLY A 21 -18.53 -11.51 -11.88
N ALA A 22 -17.43 -11.39 -12.62
CA ALA A 22 -16.48 -10.28 -12.48
C ALA A 22 -17.05 -8.93 -13.01
N SER A 23 -17.84 -8.94 -14.08
CA SER A 23 -18.47 -7.74 -14.66
C SER A 23 -19.60 -7.20 -13.80
N ALA A 24 -20.33 -8.07 -13.09
CA ALA A 24 -21.33 -7.65 -12.10
C ALA A 24 -20.69 -6.91 -10.91
N LEU A 25 -19.43 -7.22 -10.58
CA LEU A 25 -18.66 -6.48 -9.57
C LEU A 25 -18.13 -5.13 -10.07
N ALA A 26 -17.89 -4.99 -11.39
CA ALA A 26 -17.43 -3.74 -11.99
C ALA A 26 -18.57 -2.74 -12.26
N ALA A 27 -19.82 -3.19 -12.35
CA ALA A 27 -20.96 -2.37 -12.77
C ALA A 27 -21.70 -1.62 -11.65
N GLY A 28 -21.37 -1.85 -10.37
CA GLY A 28 -22.05 -1.18 -9.25
C GLY A 28 -23.50 -1.66 -9.05
N GLY A 29 -23.84 -2.05 -7.82
CA GLY A 29 -25.22 -2.26 -7.38
C GLY A 29 -25.83 -3.64 -7.65
N ALA A 30 -26.23 -4.30 -6.55
CA ALA A 30 -27.34 -5.25 -6.43
C ALA A 30 -27.19 -6.77 -6.70
N LEU A 31 -26.07 -7.34 -7.17
CA LEU A 31 -25.97 -8.81 -7.41
C LEU A 31 -24.98 -9.60 -6.53
N ALA A 32 -24.47 -8.99 -5.46
CA ALA A 32 -23.43 -9.57 -4.59
C ALA A 32 -23.75 -10.96 -3.98
N GLY A 33 -25.04 -11.30 -3.78
CA GLY A 33 -25.44 -12.52 -3.07
C GLY A 33 -25.58 -13.78 -3.94
N ALA A 34 -25.42 -13.70 -5.26
CA ALA A 34 -25.81 -14.79 -6.18
C ALA A 34 -24.65 -15.53 -6.87
N PHE A 35 -23.38 -15.14 -6.61
CA PHE A 35 -22.22 -15.70 -7.31
C PHE A 35 -21.25 -16.39 -6.35
N GLY A 36 -21.65 -17.54 -5.81
CA GLY A 36 -20.71 -18.52 -5.29
C GLY A 36 -19.98 -19.20 -6.46
N PHE A 37 -18.67 -19.36 -6.36
CA PHE A 37 -17.89 -20.15 -7.32
C PHE A 37 -17.63 -21.51 -6.71
N ASP A 38 -18.33 -22.53 -7.19
CA ASP A 38 -18.04 -23.93 -6.87
C ASP A 38 -16.75 -24.35 -7.58
N ILE A 39 -15.89 -25.08 -6.87
CA ILE A 39 -14.60 -25.54 -7.39
C ILE A 39 -14.64 -27.03 -7.62
N ALA A 40 -14.31 -27.41 -8.85
CA ALA A 40 -14.00 -28.79 -9.18
C ALA A 40 -12.60 -29.11 -8.65
N HIS A 41 -12.53 -29.85 -7.54
CA HIS A 41 -11.30 -30.52 -7.15
C HIS A 41 -11.00 -31.68 -8.10
N ALA A 42 -9.76 -32.16 -8.12
CA ALA A 42 -9.41 -33.36 -8.87
C ALA A 42 -10.31 -34.53 -8.42
N GLU A 43 -10.74 -35.35 -9.38
CA GLU A 43 -11.67 -36.45 -9.14
C GLU A 43 -11.15 -37.39 -8.04
N GLY A 44 -12.00 -37.72 -7.06
CA GLY A 44 -11.64 -38.56 -5.92
C GLY A 44 -10.83 -37.87 -4.82
N THR A 45 -10.61 -36.55 -4.89
CA THR A 45 -9.85 -35.82 -3.86
C THR A 45 -10.70 -35.08 -2.83
N VAL A 46 -12.02 -35.07 -3.01
CA VAL A 46 -13.04 -34.63 -2.04
C VAL A 46 -14.15 -35.66 -2.12
N ASP A 47 -14.52 -36.25 -0.98
CA ASP A 47 -15.72 -37.08 -0.89
C ASP A 47 -16.97 -36.21 -1.13
N PRO A 48 -17.74 -36.43 -2.22
CA PRO A 48 -18.93 -35.64 -2.51
C PRO A 48 -20.04 -35.79 -1.46
N ASP A 49 -20.00 -36.87 -0.67
CA ASP A 49 -20.99 -37.16 0.37
C ASP A 49 -20.56 -36.64 1.76
N ALA A 50 -19.32 -36.15 1.91
CA ALA A 50 -18.85 -35.56 3.17
C ALA A 50 -19.65 -34.29 3.53
N PRO A 51 -19.88 -34.01 4.83
CA PRO A 51 -20.58 -32.79 5.24
C PRO A 51 -19.79 -31.54 4.88
N VAL A 52 -20.52 -30.48 4.54
CA VAL A 52 -19.94 -29.16 4.27
C VAL A 52 -20.03 -28.29 5.52
N GLU A 53 -18.88 -27.90 6.05
CA GLU A 53 -18.74 -27.00 7.19
C GLU A 53 -18.53 -25.55 6.71
N LYS A 54 -19.11 -24.58 7.42
CA LYS A 54 -18.82 -23.16 7.21
C LYS A 54 -17.75 -22.70 8.19
N ARG A 55 -16.70 -22.07 7.67
CA ARG A 55 -15.63 -21.44 8.46
C ARG A 55 -15.40 -20.00 8.01
N TYR A 56 -14.76 -19.20 8.85
CA TYR A 56 -14.56 -17.78 8.59
C TYR A 56 -13.07 -17.41 8.60
N THR A 57 -12.66 -16.62 7.61
CA THR A 57 -11.30 -16.10 7.49
C THR A 57 -11.30 -14.69 6.88
N TYR A 58 -10.13 -14.13 6.59
CA TYR A 58 -9.93 -12.83 5.94
C TYR A 58 -9.10 -12.96 4.68
N CYS A 59 -9.45 -12.20 3.66
CA CYS A 59 -8.71 -12.16 2.40
C CYS A 59 -7.36 -11.46 2.57
N ASP A 60 -6.26 -12.12 2.21
CA ASP A 60 -4.90 -11.55 2.13
C ASP A 60 -4.39 -11.35 0.69
N MET A 61 -5.26 -11.55 -0.30
CA MET A 61 -4.98 -11.33 -1.73
C MET A 61 -4.66 -9.85 -2.06
N CYS A 62 -4.86 -8.95 -1.10
CA CYS A 62 -4.55 -7.53 -1.22
C CYS A 62 -4.00 -6.97 0.11
N ASN A 63 -3.48 -5.75 0.02
CA ASN A 63 -2.90 -4.99 1.13
C ASN A 63 -3.94 -4.20 1.95
N GLN A 64 -5.24 -4.42 1.69
CA GLN A 64 -6.33 -3.69 2.37
C GLN A 64 -6.38 -4.06 3.84
N VAL A 65 -6.40 -3.05 4.69
CA VAL A 65 -6.46 -3.18 6.14
C VAL A 65 -7.46 -2.14 6.66
N PRO A 66 -8.44 -2.52 7.50
CA PRO A 66 -8.76 -3.89 7.92
C PRO A 66 -9.22 -4.79 6.75
N LYS A 67 -9.06 -6.10 6.88
CA LYS A 67 -9.13 -7.08 5.76
C LYS A 67 -10.55 -7.48 5.39
N CYS A 68 -10.79 -7.86 4.13
CA CYS A 68 -12.12 -8.31 3.68
C CYS A 68 -12.48 -9.66 4.30
N GLY A 69 -13.70 -9.80 4.84
CA GLY A 69 -14.18 -11.04 5.45
C GLY A 69 -14.60 -12.09 4.41
N MET A 70 -14.18 -13.33 4.61
CA MET A 70 -14.54 -14.47 3.76
C MET A 70 -15.19 -15.58 4.57
N THR A 71 -16.24 -16.18 4.00
CA THR A 71 -16.77 -17.48 4.43
C THR A 71 -16.19 -18.54 3.52
N ALA A 72 -15.54 -19.54 4.11
CA ALA A 72 -15.03 -20.72 3.43
C ALA A 72 -15.96 -21.92 3.70
N TYR A 73 -16.29 -22.65 2.65
CA TYR A 73 -17.07 -23.89 2.74
C TYR A 73 -16.11 -25.07 2.62
N VAL A 74 -15.98 -25.83 3.69
CA VAL A 74 -15.01 -26.92 3.83
C VAL A 74 -15.72 -28.25 3.72
N GLN A 75 -15.29 -29.11 2.80
CA GLN A 75 -15.75 -30.47 2.61
C GLN A 75 -14.53 -31.38 2.55
N ASP A 76 -14.53 -32.46 3.36
CA ASP A 76 -13.41 -33.41 3.41
C ASP A 76 -12.03 -32.72 3.61
N GLY A 77 -11.99 -31.74 4.53
CA GLY A 77 -10.77 -30.98 4.85
C GLY A 77 -10.30 -30.01 3.75
N LYS A 78 -11.09 -29.78 2.70
CA LYS A 78 -10.77 -28.84 1.60
C LYS A 78 -11.83 -27.78 1.40
N ILE A 79 -11.40 -26.58 1.02
CA ILE A 79 -12.28 -25.47 0.67
C ILE A 79 -12.81 -25.69 -0.74
N VAL A 80 -14.11 -25.95 -0.85
CA VAL A 80 -14.81 -26.16 -2.14
C VAL A 80 -15.41 -24.87 -2.70
N ARG A 81 -15.58 -23.84 -1.85
CA ARG A 81 -16.18 -22.54 -2.21
C ARG A 81 -15.82 -21.44 -1.20
N VAL A 82 -15.70 -20.19 -1.68
CA VAL A 82 -15.60 -18.99 -0.85
C VAL A 82 -16.64 -17.94 -1.24
N GLU A 83 -17.10 -17.18 -0.24
CA GLU A 83 -18.04 -16.06 -0.39
C GLU A 83 -17.71 -14.91 0.56
N SER A 84 -18.39 -13.78 0.39
CA SER A 84 -18.33 -12.67 1.34
C SER A 84 -18.89 -13.10 2.70
N ARG A 85 -18.13 -12.85 3.78
CA ARG A 85 -18.63 -13.08 5.15
C ARG A 85 -19.79 -12.14 5.45
N THR A 86 -20.86 -12.66 6.05
CA THR A 86 -22.04 -11.86 6.43
C THR A 86 -22.58 -12.31 7.80
N PRO A 87 -22.79 -11.40 8.75
CA PRO A 87 -22.44 -9.97 8.74
C PRO A 87 -20.93 -9.67 8.78
N HIS A 88 -20.42 -8.94 7.79
CA HIS A 88 -19.10 -8.29 7.82
C HIS A 88 -19.18 -6.93 7.09
N PRO A 89 -18.48 -5.87 7.55
CA PRO A 89 -18.63 -4.52 6.96
C PRO A 89 -18.09 -4.38 5.53
N THR A 90 -17.32 -5.35 5.05
CA THR A 90 -16.69 -5.35 3.72
C THR A 90 -17.25 -6.47 2.85
N THR A 91 -18.26 -6.11 2.08
CA THR A 91 -18.94 -6.92 1.07
C THR A 91 -19.25 -6.03 -0.15
N PRO A 92 -19.23 -6.55 -1.39
CA PRO A 92 -18.88 -7.92 -1.79
C PRO A 92 -17.38 -8.22 -1.86
N LEU A 93 -17.03 -9.52 -1.90
CA LEU A 93 -15.70 -10.02 -2.20
C LEU A 93 -15.33 -9.75 -3.68
N CYS A 94 -14.12 -9.23 -3.91
CA CYS A 94 -13.65 -8.93 -5.27
C CYS A 94 -13.11 -10.18 -5.99
N ALA A 95 -12.82 -10.05 -7.30
CA ALA A 95 -12.27 -11.14 -8.13
C ALA A 95 -11.02 -11.79 -7.51
N LYS A 96 -10.15 -11.00 -6.87
CA LYS A 96 -8.96 -11.52 -6.18
C LYS A 96 -9.33 -12.46 -5.03
N GLY A 97 -10.26 -12.04 -4.17
CA GLY A 97 -10.71 -12.86 -3.04
C GLY A 97 -11.38 -14.15 -3.49
N LEU A 98 -12.19 -14.09 -4.55
CA LEU A 98 -12.82 -15.27 -5.14
C LEU A 98 -11.80 -16.24 -5.73
N ALA A 99 -10.72 -15.73 -6.33
CA ALA A 99 -9.63 -16.53 -6.87
C ALA A 99 -8.62 -17.02 -5.83
N SER A 100 -8.78 -16.67 -4.54
CA SER A 100 -7.85 -17.08 -3.47
C SER A 100 -7.72 -18.60 -3.33
N ILE A 101 -8.76 -19.36 -3.70
CA ILE A 101 -8.70 -20.82 -3.65
C ILE A 101 -7.83 -21.40 -4.78
N GLN A 102 -7.74 -20.71 -5.93
CA GLN A 102 -6.82 -21.13 -7.00
C GLN A 102 -5.36 -20.98 -6.55
N GLU A 103 -5.06 -19.93 -5.77
CA GLU A 103 -3.74 -19.75 -5.16
C GLU A 103 -3.51 -20.77 -4.04
N LEU A 104 -4.50 -21.04 -3.18
CA LEU A 104 -4.41 -22.02 -2.08
C LEU A 104 -3.95 -23.40 -2.55
N TYR A 105 -4.49 -23.87 -3.68
CA TYR A 105 -4.21 -25.20 -4.24
C TYR A 105 -3.25 -25.18 -5.44
N ASP A 106 -2.51 -24.09 -5.65
CA ASP A 106 -1.50 -24.03 -6.70
C ASP A 106 -0.35 -25.01 -6.38
N PRO A 107 -0.04 -25.99 -7.25
CA PRO A 107 1.05 -26.94 -7.03
C PRO A 107 2.44 -26.28 -7.03
N LYS A 108 2.58 -25.03 -7.46
CA LYS A 108 3.84 -24.26 -7.45
C LYS A 108 4.11 -23.57 -6.10
N ARG A 109 3.19 -23.65 -5.13
CA ARG A 109 3.42 -23.09 -3.79
C ARG A 109 4.63 -23.75 -3.13
N LEU A 110 5.38 -22.94 -2.40
CA LEU A 110 6.43 -23.42 -1.51
C LEU A 110 5.79 -24.25 -0.39
N GLN A 111 6.30 -25.47 -0.20
CA GLN A 111 5.75 -26.43 0.78
C GLN A 111 6.81 -26.95 1.75
N THR A 112 8.09 -26.66 1.56
CA THR A 112 9.18 -27.15 2.42
C THR A 112 10.28 -26.09 2.46
N PRO A 113 10.97 -25.88 3.60
CA PRO A 113 12.15 -25.03 3.64
C PRO A 113 13.21 -25.48 2.61
N LEU A 114 13.83 -24.52 1.95
CA LEU A 114 14.83 -24.74 0.91
C LEU A 114 16.13 -24.03 1.26
N ARG A 115 17.27 -24.68 0.98
CA ARG A 115 18.61 -24.10 1.01
C ARG A 115 19.16 -23.97 -0.40
N ARG A 116 19.78 -22.84 -0.70
CA ARG A 116 20.48 -22.60 -1.97
C ARG A 116 21.74 -23.45 -2.07
N THR A 117 21.99 -24.03 -3.25
CA THR A 117 23.17 -24.90 -3.50
C THR A 117 24.20 -24.30 -4.47
N ASN A 118 23.88 -23.20 -5.15
CA ASN A 118 24.79 -22.46 -6.05
C ASN A 118 24.98 -21.01 -5.59
N PRO A 119 26.08 -20.31 -5.92
CA PRO A 119 26.28 -18.92 -5.47
C PRO A 119 25.17 -17.95 -5.91
N LYS A 120 24.85 -16.96 -5.06
CA LYS A 120 23.87 -15.90 -5.35
C LYS A 120 24.20 -15.16 -6.64
N GLY A 121 23.18 -14.80 -7.42
CA GLY A 121 23.33 -14.00 -8.63
C GLY A 121 24.02 -14.70 -9.83
N THR A 122 24.35 -16.00 -9.73
CA THR A 122 25.00 -16.75 -10.84
C THR A 122 24.01 -17.38 -11.84
N GLY A 123 22.78 -16.86 -11.89
CA GLY A 123 21.67 -17.38 -12.68
C GLY A 123 20.53 -17.92 -11.81
N GLN A 124 19.70 -18.78 -12.38
CA GLN A 124 18.56 -19.36 -11.67
C GLN A 124 19.02 -20.10 -10.41
N SER A 125 18.31 -19.84 -9.32
CA SER A 125 18.46 -20.54 -8.04
C SER A 125 18.40 -22.05 -8.18
N GLN A 126 19.28 -22.75 -7.47
CA GLN A 126 19.21 -24.19 -7.25
C GLN A 126 18.98 -24.47 -5.77
N TRP A 127 18.01 -25.35 -5.49
CA TRP A 127 17.50 -25.58 -4.13
C TRP A 127 17.63 -27.04 -3.72
N GLU A 128 17.98 -27.26 -2.45
CA GLU A 128 17.81 -28.53 -1.76
C GLU A 128 16.79 -28.38 -0.60
N PRO A 129 15.87 -29.34 -0.41
CA PRO A 129 14.98 -29.32 0.74
C PRO A 129 15.74 -29.55 2.05
N ILE A 130 15.39 -28.77 3.07
CA ILE A 130 15.92 -28.91 4.44
C ILE A 130 14.77 -28.97 5.45
N THR A 131 15.06 -29.42 6.66
CA THR A 131 14.12 -29.36 7.78
C THR A 131 13.98 -27.92 8.32
N TRP A 132 12.90 -27.67 9.05
CA TRP A 132 12.72 -26.39 9.75
C TRP A 132 13.81 -26.11 10.79
N ASP A 133 14.27 -27.13 11.52
CA ASP A 133 15.35 -26.95 12.50
C ASP A 133 16.67 -26.60 11.82
N GLU A 134 17.05 -27.28 10.73
CA GLU A 134 18.24 -26.93 9.94
C GLU A 134 18.17 -25.51 9.34
N ALA A 135 16.96 -25.05 9.00
CA ALA A 135 16.74 -23.69 8.53
C ALA A 135 16.95 -22.67 9.64
N TYR A 136 16.33 -22.88 10.81
CA TYR A 136 16.51 -21.98 11.95
C TYR A 136 17.94 -21.97 12.47
N ASP A 137 18.60 -23.12 12.54
CA ASP A 137 19.98 -23.22 13.02
C ASP A 137 20.92 -22.41 12.11
N ALA A 138 20.74 -22.47 10.79
CA ALA A 138 21.51 -21.67 9.84
C ALA A 138 21.23 -20.17 9.98
N ILE A 139 19.95 -19.76 10.11
CA ILE A 139 19.58 -18.35 10.28
C ILE A 139 20.14 -17.78 11.59
N VAL A 140 19.96 -18.50 12.71
CA VAL A 140 20.41 -18.08 14.04
C VAL A 140 21.94 -18.01 14.09
N SER A 141 22.62 -18.99 13.50
CA SER A 141 24.08 -18.99 13.40
C SER A 141 24.60 -17.74 12.69
N GLU A 142 24.11 -17.45 11.49
CA GLU A 142 24.58 -16.29 10.71
C GLU A 142 24.16 -14.96 11.34
N PHE A 143 22.96 -14.87 11.90
CA PHE A 143 22.50 -13.65 12.57
C PHE A 143 23.35 -13.34 13.81
N ASN A 144 23.65 -14.35 14.63
CA ASN A 144 24.51 -14.15 15.79
C ASN A 144 25.95 -13.86 15.39
N ARG A 145 26.49 -14.50 14.35
CA ARG A 145 27.82 -14.18 13.81
C ARG A 145 27.92 -12.71 13.39
N VAL A 146 26.99 -12.25 12.54
CA VAL A 146 26.96 -10.85 12.08
C VAL A 146 26.76 -9.89 13.24
N LYS A 147 25.91 -10.23 14.22
CA LYS A 147 25.72 -9.42 15.42
C LYS A 147 26.98 -9.31 16.28
N GLU A 148 27.75 -10.39 16.42
CA GLU A 148 28.99 -10.42 17.18
C GLU A 148 30.13 -9.65 16.47
N GLU A 149 30.21 -9.75 15.14
CA GLU A 149 31.27 -9.14 14.33
C GLU A 149 31.00 -7.66 14.01
N ASP A 150 29.76 -7.31 13.66
CA ASP A 150 29.40 -6.01 13.08
C ASP A 150 28.32 -5.25 13.87
N GLY A 151 27.75 -5.88 14.89
CA GLY A 151 26.66 -5.33 15.70
C GLY A 151 25.27 -5.68 15.16
N PRO A 152 24.23 -5.56 16.01
CA PRO A 152 22.89 -6.03 15.66
C PRO A 152 22.22 -5.25 14.52
N ASP A 153 22.59 -3.97 14.33
CA ASP A 153 22.06 -3.13 13.27
C ASP A 153 22.47 -3.60 11.86
N ALA A 154 23.52 -4.42 11.75
CA ALA A 154 23.93 -5.05 10.49
C ALA A 154 22.99 -6.17 10.01
N VAL A 155 22.02 -6.57 10.84
CA VAL A 155 20.99 -7.56 10.50
C VAL A 155 19.66 -6.85 10.23
N MET A 156 19.20 -6.90 8.98
CA MET A 156 17.95 -6.30 8.55
C MET A 156 16.76 -7.26 8.74
N PHE A 157 15.67 -6.73 9.28
CA PHE A 157 14.37 -7.41 9.31
C PHE A 157 13.41 -6.65 8.41
N TYR A 158 12.94 -7.26 7.32
CA TYR A 158 12.09 -6.57 6.35
C TYR A 158 10.74 -7.27 6.19
N CYS A 159 9.65 -6.49 6.17
CA CYS A 159 8.31 -6.97 5.84
C CYS A 159 7.76 -6.28 4.58
N GLY A 160 7.40 -7.11 3.61
CA GLY A 160 6.71 -6.73 2.39
C GLY A 160 5.19 -6.75 2.50
N ASP A 161 4.50 -7.29 1.49
CA ASP A 161 3.03 -7.42 1.46
C ASP A 161 2.60 -8.90 1.40
N PRO A 162 1.85 -9.40 2.39
CA PRO A 162 0.89 -8.65 3.21
C PRO A 162 1.45 -8.00 4.49
N LYS A 163 0.70 -7.04 5.04
CA LYS A 163 1.05 -6.27 6.26
C LYS A 163 0.88 -7.01 7.60
N GLU A 164 0.22 -8.16 7.57
CA GLU A 164 -0.09 -8.96 8.76
C GLU A 164 1.13 -9.46 9.56
N PRO A 165 2.26 -9.85 8.94
CA PRO A 165 3.43 -10.33 9.67
C PRO A 165 4.21 -9.23 10.40
N ARG A 166 3.88 -7.94 10.19
CA ARG A 166 4.69 -6.82 10.71
C ARG A 166 4.88 -6.85 12.24
N PRO A 167 3.84 -7.11 13.07
CA PRO A 167 4.01 -7.05 14.52
C PRO A 167 5.05 -8.04 15.08
N PRO A 168 5.02 -9.36 14.77
CA PRO A 168 6.03 -10.27 15.27
C PRO A 168 7.43 -10.00 14.68
N ILE A 169 7.53 -9.52 13.43
CA ILE A 169 8.83 -9.11 12.85
C ILE A 169 9.44 -7.96 13.63
N GLN A 170 8.67 -6.89 13.88
CA GLN A 170 9.15 -5.75 14.67
C GLN A 170 9.57 -6.17 16.07
N ARG A 171 8.80 -7.05 16.71
CA ARG A 171 9.11 -7.58 18.04
C ARG A 171 10.45 -8.29 18.05
N VAL A 172 10.67 -9.23 17.12
CA VAL A 172 11.92 -9.99 17.03
C VAL A 172 13.10 -9.09 16.69
N ALA A 173 12.95 -8.14 15.75
CA ALA A 173 13.99 -7.17 15.42
C ALA A 173 14.41 -6.33 16.63
N THR A 174 13.42 -5.84 17.39
CA THR A 174 13.65 -5.03 18.60
C THR A 174 14.32 -5.83 19.70
N LEU A 175 13.87 -7.06 19.96
CA LEU A 175 14.48 -7.96 20.96
C LEU A 175 15.91 -8.34 20.57
N PHE A 176 16.14 -8.64 19.29
CA PHE A 176 17.47 -8.91 18.76
C PHE A 176 18.45 -7.74 18.93
N GLY A 177 17.92 -6.52 18.99
CA GLY A 177 18.68 -5.28 19.16
C GLY A 177 18.90 -4.51 17.86
N SER A 178 18.24 -4.88 16.76
CA SER A 178 18.42 -4.26 15.44
C SER A 178 17.45 -3.11 15.24
N SER A 179 17.98 -1.93 14.96
CA SER A 179 17.22 -0.75 14.51
C SER A 179 16.92 -0.78 13.00
N THR A 180 17.45 -1.76 12.26
CA THR A 180 17.28 -1.95 10.82
C THR A 180 16.02 -2.80 10.52
N TYR A 181 14.89 -2.39 11.08
CA TYR A 181 13.57 -2.94 10.74
C TYR A 181 12.95 -2.13 9.61
N GLY A 182 12.73 -2.74 8.44
CA GLY A 182 12.24 -2.09 7.23
C GLY A 182 10.86 -2.57 6.80
N LEU A 183 10.11 -1.70 6.12
CA LEU A 183 8.77 -2.00 5.60
C LEU A 183 8.63 -1.54 4.15
N GLU A 184 7.78 -2.22 3.40
CA GLU A 184 7.31 -1.76 2.08
C GLU A 184 6.53 -0.44 2.15
N SER A 185 5.96 -0.13 3.31
CA SER A 185 5.35 1.17 3.62
C SER A 185 6.31 2.36 3.43
N SER A 186 7.63 2.12 3.38
CA SER A 186 8.66 3.11 3.00
C SER A 186 8.58 3.62 1.57
N LEU A 187 7.82 2.94 0.71
CA LEU A 187 7.54 3.33 -0.66
C LEU A 187 6.02 3.29 -0.95
N CYS A 188 5.18 3.23 0.09
CA CYS A 188 3.73 3.11 -0.05
C CYS A 188 2.99 4.20 0.73
N SER A 189 2.68 4.01 2.01
CA SER A 189 1.73 4.88 2.72
C SER A 189 2.35 5.90 3.67
N THR A 190 3.60 5.71 4.06
CA THR A 190 4.13 6.42 5.23
C THR A 190 4.42 7.90 4.94
N ALA A 191 4.77 8.30 3.71
CA ALA A 191 4.84 9.72 3.35
C ALA A 191 3.49 10.43 3.60
N THR A 192 2.37 9.81 3.23
CA THR A 192 1.03 10.35 3.54
C THR A 192 0.79 10.49 5.04
N ASN A 193 1.19 9.49 5.83
CA ASN A 193 1.03 9.54 7.29
C ASN A 193 1.93 10.60 7.95
N ILE A 194 3.15 10.80 7.45
CA ILE A 194 4.09 11.82 7.95
C ILE A 194 3.54 13.21 7.59
N THR A 195 3.20 13.43 6.33
CA THR A 195 2.71 14.72 5.85
C THR A 195 1.39 15.14 6.51
N SER A 196 0.47 14.22 6.76
CA SER A 196 -0.75 14.55 7.53
C SER A 196 -0.44 14.93 8.98
N GLN A 197 0.50 14.23 9.63
CA GLN A 197 0.88 14.53 11.02
C GLN A 197 1.70 15.82 11.16
N LEU A 198 2.43 16.22 10.11
CA LEU A 198 3.12 17.51 10.05
C LEU A 198 2.14 18.69 10.02
N VAL A 199 0.92 18.48 9.48
CA VAL A 199 -0.15 19.49 9.45
C VAL A 199 -1.02 19.39 10.71
N TYR A 200 -1.56 18.21 11.00
CA TYR A 200 -2.59 17.99 12.03
C TYR A 200 -2.05 17.63 13.42
N GLY A 201 -0.75 17.37 13.55
CA GLY A 201 -0.10 16.97 14.79
C GLY A 201 0.13 15.47 14.95
N ARG A 202 1.07 15.14 15.83
CA ARG A 202 1.53 13.76 16.07
C ARG A 202 0.41 12.87 16.60
N GLY A 203 0.29 11.68 16.02
CA GLY A 203 -0.77 10.73 16.31
C GLY A 203 -2.06 10.97 15.50
N GLN A 204 -2.17 12.09 14.77
CA GLN A 204 -3.29 12.37 13.87
C GLN A 204 -2.92 12.04 12.42
N SER A 205 -2.87 10.74 12.13
CA SER A 205 -2.68 10.26 10.76
C SER A 205 -4.03 10.22 10.03
N SER A 206 -4.17 10.96 8.93
CA SER A 206 -5.42 11.01 8.17
C SER A 206 -5.15 10.94 6.67
N SER A 207 -5.94 10.12 5.97
CA SER A 207 -6.08 10.16 4.51
C SER A 207 -7.41 10.83 4.12
N GLY A 208 -7.94 11.65 5.02
CA GLY A 208 -9.27 12.22 4.93
C GLY A 208 -10.35 11.37 5.59
N SER A 209 -11.62 11.63 5.26
CA SER A 209 -12.80 10.94 5.77
C SER A 209 -13.73 10.59 4.60
N ASP A 210 -14.29 9.39 4.62
CA ASP A 210 -15.34 9.04 3.64
C ASP A 210 -16.57 9.94 3.87
N PRO A 211 -17.25 10.40 2.80
CA PRO A 211 -18.46 11.21 2.93
C PRO A 211 -19.55 10.47 3.72
N SER A 212 -20.20 11.20 4.63
CA SER A 212 -21.37 10.79 5.39
C SER A 212 -22.64 11.48 4.88
N ASP A 213 -23.77 11.17 5.51
CA ASP A 213 -25.07 11.78 5.18
C ASP A 213 -25.11 13.30 5.48
N ASP A 214 -24.16 13.81 6.26
CA ASP A 214 -23.99 15.25 6.52
C ASP A 214 -23.10 15.94 5.47
N THR A 215 -22.56 15.20 4.50
CA THR A 215 -21.57 15.70 3.53
C THR A 215 -22.24 16.23 2.27
N GLY A 216 -22.10 17.52 2.01
CA GLY A 216 -22.61 18.13 0.77
C GLY A 216 -21.67 17.92 -0.43
N SER A 217 -20.36 17.84 -0.19
CA SER A 217 -19.37 17.62 -1.23
C SER A 217 -18.14 16.83 -0.76
N CYS A 218 -17.43 16.20 -1.69
CA CYS A 218 -16.26 15.38 -1.42
C CYS A 218 -15.18 15.65 -2.47
N MET A 219 -13.99 16.00 -2.01
CA MET A 219 -12.80 16.05 -2.85
C MET A 219 -12.07 14.71 -2.78
N ILE A 220 -11.88 14.05 -3.93
CA ILE A 220 -11.08 12.83 -4.04
C ILE A 220 -9.77 13.18 -4.74
N TRP A 221 -8.64 13.02 -4.04
CA TRP A 221 -7.32 13.32 -4.59
C TRP A 221 -6.49 12.04 -4.79
N SER A 222 -6.19 11.71 -6.04
CA SER A 222 -5.32 10.60 -6.46
C SER A 222 -5.77 9.21 -5.96
N LEU A 223 -7.09 8.96 -5.96
CA LEU A 223 -7.69 7.66 -5.61
C LEU A 223 -8.68 7.15 -6.67
N ASN A 224 -8.36 6.00 -7.26
CA ASN A 224 -9.33 5.19 -8.01
C ASN A 224 -9.91 4.12 -7.08
N ALA A 225 -10.97 4.48 -6.35
CA ALA A 225 -11.64 3.61 -5.40
C ALA A 225 -12.28 2.40 -6.08
N ALA A 226 -12.77 2.53 -7.30
CA ALA A 226 -13.44 1.46 -8.03
C ALA A 226 -12.56 0.21 -8.20
N TRP A 227 -11.25 0.40 -8.40
CA TRP A 227 -10.31 -0.70 -8.57
C TRP A 227 -9.47 -1.01 -7.32
N SER A 228 -9.13 0.03 -6.55
CA SER A 228 -8.22 -0.13 -5.41
C SER A 228 -8.96 -0.44 -4.11
N GLN A 229 -10.23 -0.01 -3.97
CA GLN A 229 -11.05 -0.15 -2.77
C GLN A 229 -12.54 -0.32 -3.15
N PRO A 230 -12.93 -1.40 -3.84
CA PRO A 230 -14.28 -1.53 -4.42
C PRO A 230 -15.42 -1.38 -3.39
N ASN A 231 -15.19 -1.84 -2.17
CA ASN A 231 -16.13 -1.69 -1.06
C ASN A 231 -16.34 -0.22 -0.63
N ARG A 232 -15.30 0.62 -0.71
CA ARG A 232 -15.42 2.07 -0.49
C ARG A 232 -16.17 2.71 -1.65
N HIS A 233 -15.85 2.31 -2.88
CA HIS A 233 -16.48 2.89 -4.08
C HIS A 233 -18.00 2.74 -4.10
N ALA A 234 -18.52 1.58 -3.70
CA ALA A 234 -19.97 1.37 -3.57
C ALA A 234 -20.62 2.43 -2.65
N LYS A 235 -20.02 2.70 -1.48
CA LYS A 235 -20.50 3.72 -0.54
C LYS A 235 -20.42 5.14 -1.11
N LEU A 236 -19.38 5.44 -1.91
CA LEU A 236 -19.27 6.74 -2.58
C LEU A 236 -20.38 6.94 -3.62
N MET A 237 -20.76 5.88 -4.34
CA MET A 237 -21.89 5.92 -5.26
C MET A 237 -23.21 6.18 -4.52
N ASP A 238 -23.44 5.52 -3.38
CA ASP A 238 -24.62 5.78 -2.54
C ASP A 238 -24.69 7.26 -2.10
N GLN A 239 -23.55 7.87 -1.74
CA GLN A 239 -23.49 9.29 -1.37
C GLN A 239 -23.76 10.21 -2.57
N LYS A 240 -23.29 9.85 -3.77
CA LYS A 240 -23.62 10.58 -5.00
C LYS A 240 -25.11 10.54 -5.30
N GLU A 241 -25.75 9.38 -5.16
CA GLU A 241 -27.20 9.23 -5.36
C GLU A 241 -28.01 10.06 -4.35
N ARG A 242 -27.47 10.27 -3.15
CA ARG A 242 -28.05 11.15 -2.12
C ARG A 242 -27.83 12.65 -2.39
N GLY A 243 -27.05 13.00 -3.41
CA GLY A 243 -26.82 14.38 -3.84
C GLY A 243 -25.44 14.96 -3.49
N CYS A 244 -24.54 14.18 -2.87
CA CYS A 244 -23.17 14.63 -2.59
C CYS A 244 -22.44 14.94 -3.90
N LYS A 245 -21.75 16.08 -3.94
CA LYS A 245 -20.98 16.55 -5.10
C LYS A 245 -19.52 16.11 -5.05
N PHE A 246 -18.95 15.72 -6.18
CA PHE A 246 -17.58 15.20 -6.23
C PHE A 246 -16.66 16.03 -7.13
N VAL A 247 -15.55 16.50 -6.53
CA VAL A 247 -14.37 16.98 -7.26
C VAL A 247 -13.31 15.90 -7.22
N ILE A 248 -12.82 15.46 -8.38
CA ILE A 248 -11.84 14.38 -8.47
C ILE A 248 -10.58 14.86 -9.19
N VAL A 249 -9.44 14.69 -8.53
CA VAL A 249 -8.10 14.95 -9.08
C VAL A 249 -7.45 13.60 -9.42
N ASP A 250 -7.29 13.32 -10.72
CA ASP A 250 -6.60 12.13 -11.23
C ASP A 250 -6.10 12.44 -12.66
N PRO A 251 -4.85 12.13 -13.03
CA PRO A 251 -4.35 12.34 -14.40
C PRO A 251 -5.08 11.49 -15.45
N ARG A 252 -5.83 10.47 -15.02
CA ARG A 252 -6.53 9.52 -15.89
C ARG A 252 -8.04 9.66 -15.75
N ILE A 253 -8.74 9.25 -16.79
CA ILE A 253 -10.18 9.01 -16.74
C ILE A 253 -10.40 7.59 -16.19
N THR A 254 -10.63 7.49 -14.88
CA THR A 254 -10.83 6.20 -14.20
C THR A 254 -12.32 5.88 -14.02
N PRO A 255 -12.71 4.64 -13.67
CA PRO A 255 -14.11 4.35 -13.35
C PRO A 255 -14.64 5.17 -12.15
N THR A 256 -13.78 5.55 -11.21
CA THR A 256 -14.14 6.49 -10.14
C THR A 256 -14.45 7.87 -10.70
N VAL A 257 -13.63 8.39 -11.62
CA VAL A 257 -13.93 9.66 -12.33
C VAL A 257 -15.24 9.56 -13.09
N MET A 258 -15.41 8.53 -13.93
CA MET A 258 -16.61 8.36 -14.77
C MET A 258 -17.88 8.18 -13.96
N GLY A 259 -17.82 7.46 -12.84
CA GLY A 259 -18.98 7.20 -11.98
C GLY A 259 -19.33 8.38 -11.07
N LEU A 260 -18.32 9.08 -10.53
CA LEU A 260 -18.52 10.01 -9.42
C LEU A 260 -18.32 11.49 -9.76
N ALA A 261 -17.36 11.86 -10.59
CA ALA A 261 -16.98 13.28 -10.72
C ALA A 261 -18.15 14.16 -11.24
N ASP A 262 -18.42 15.26 -10.53
CA ASP A 262 -19.09 16.44 -11.09
C ASP A 262 -18.04 17.31 -11.78
N VAL A 263 -16.85 17.47 -11.17
CA VAL A 263 -15.68 18.13 -11.77
C VAL A 263 -14.48 17.19 -11.72
N HIS A 264 -13.86 16.95 -12.88
CA HIS A 264 -12.61 16.20 -13.02
C HIS A 264 -11.46 17.14 -13.38
N LEU A 265 -10.46 17.21 -12.50
CA LEU A 265 -9.21 17.93 -12.69
C LEU A 265 -8.13 16.94 -13.16
N GLN A 266 -7.99 16.86 -14.49
CA GLN A 266 -7.04 15.97 -15.14
C GLN A 266 -5.67 16.65 -15.26
N LEU A 267 -4.89 16.56 -14.18
CA LEU A 267 -3.58 17.19 -14.10
C LEU A 267 -2.46 16.40 -14.78
N ARG A 268 -1.35 17.08 -15.05
CA ARG A 268 -0.05 16.48 -15.34
C ARG A 268 0.47 15.72 -14.10
N PRO A 269 0.91 14.45 -14.24
CA PRO A 269 1.57 13.75 -13.15
C PRO A 269 2.77 14.55 -12.59
N GLY A 270 2.85 14.69 -11.26
CA GLY A 270 3.91 15.42 -10.57
C GLY A 270 3.62 16.91 -10.32
N SER A 271 2.47 17.44 -10.74
CA SER A 271 2.11 18.85 -10.56
C SER A 271 1.08 19.13 -9.45
N ASP A 272 0.82 18.15 -8.57
CA ASP A 272 -0.21 18.25 -7.54
C ASP A 272 0.01 19.39 -6.55
N GLY A 273 1.27 19.68 -6.18
CA GLY A 273 1.60 20.79 -5.28
C GLY A 273 1.18 22.15 -5.84
N ALA A 274 1.46 22.40 -7.12
CA ALA A 274 1.01 23.61 -7.82
C ALA A 274 -0.53 23.69 -7.89
N LEU A 275 -1.20 22.58 -8.16
CA LEU A 275 -2.66 22.53 -8.18
C LEU A 275 -3.25 22.87 -6.80
N ALA A 276 -2.71 22.28 -5.73
CA ALA A 276 -3.14 22.54 -4.36
C ALA A 276 -2.91 23.99 -3.94
N LEU A 277 -1.78 24.59 -4.31
CA LEU A 277 -1.53 26.03 -4.10
C LEU A 277 -2.50 26.91 -4.89
N GLY A 278 -2.93 26.47 -6.09
CA GLY A 278 -4.01 27.10 -6.86
C GLY A 278 -5.38 27.06 -6.17
N PHE A 279 -5.73 25.93 -5.56
CA PHE A 279 -6.93 25.83 -4.71
C PHE A 279 -6.88 26.85 -3.57
N ILE A 280 -5.74 26.90 -2.87
CA ILE A 280 -5.53 27.81 -1.73
C ILE A 280 -5.58 29.27 -2.19
N ASN A 281 -4.99 29.59 -3.35
CA ASN A 281 -5.04 30.91 -3.96
C ASN A 281 -6.48 31.40 -4.10
N ILE A 282 -7.34 30.60 -4.73
CA ILE A 282 -8.75 30.97 -4.98
C ILE A 282 -9.51 31.09 -3.65
N LEU A 283 -9.31 30.16 -2.71
CA LEU A 283 -9.95 30.24 -1.40
C LEU A 283 -9.63 31.56 -0.68
N VAL A 284 -8.36 31.98 -0.71
CA VAL A 284 -7.90 33.24 -0.10
C VAL A 284 -8.40 34.45 -0.88
N ARG A 285 -8.20 34.47 -2.20
CA ARG A 285 -8.57 35.58 -3.11
C ARG A 285 -10.06 35.89 -3.04
N ASP A 286 -10.89 34.85 -2.99
CA ASP A 286 -12.35 34.98 -3.04
C ASP A 286 -13.01 35.01 -1.65
N ASN A 287 -12.19 35.05 -0.60
CA ASN A 287 -12.64 35.09 0.80
C ASN A 287 -13.57 33.92 1.17
N LEU A 288 -13.21 32.71 0.72
CA LEU A 288 -13.88 31.45 1.03
C LEU A 288 -13.25 30.70 2.22
N VAL A 289 -12.21 31.28 2.82
CA VAL A 289 -11.55 30.76 4.03
C VAL A 289 -12.47 30.93 5.24
N ASP A 290 -12.57 29.90 6.08
CA ASP A 290 -13.13 30.00 7.42
C ASP A 290 -12.15 30.79 8.31
N LYS A 291 -12.32 32.11 8.32
CA LYS A 291 -11.47 33.03 9.07
C LYS A 291 -11.46 32.74 10.56
N GLN A 292 -12.60 32.38 11.14
CA GLN A 292 -12.67 32.07 12.56
C GLN A 292 -11.83 30.84 12.88
N PHE A 293 -11.99 29.76 12.10
CA PHE A 293 -11.20 28.56 12.31
C PHE A 293 -9.69 28.83 12.14
N VAL A 294 -9.32 29.56 11.08
CA VAL A 294 -7.91 29.89 10.80
C VAL A 294 -7.28 30.69 11.94
N ASP A 295 -7.93 31.78 12.39
CA ASP A 295 -7.38 32.66 13.42
C ASP A 295 -7.21 31.94 14.77
N GLU A 296 -8.21 31.13 15.14
CA GLU A 296 -8.21 30.40 16.40
C GLU A 296 -7.24 29.20 16.39
N TRP A 297 -7.25 28.40 15.32
CA TRP A 297 -6.75 27.02 15.36
C TRP A 297 -5.54 26.74 14.46
N THR A 298 -5.05 27.72 13.70
CA THR A 298 -3.92 27.51 12.77
C THR A 298 -2.69 28.38 13.06
N HIS A 299 -1.53 27.95 12.56
CA HIS A 299 -0.24 28.64 12.60
C HIS A 299 0.35 28.74 11.18
N GLY A 300 0.88 29.91 10.82
CA GLY A 300 1.55 30.12 9.52
C GLY A 300 0.64 30.54 8.35
N TYR A 301 -0.58 31.01 8.61
CA TYR A 301 -1.54 31.37 7.56
C TYR A 301 -1.06 32.49 6.62
N GLU A 302 -0.45 33.56 7.14
CA GLU A 302 0.01 34.69 6.32
C GLU A 302 1.06 34.24 5.29
N GLY A 303 2.07 33.48 5.72
CA GLY A 303 3.08 32.92 4.82
C GLY A 303 2.50 31.95 3.78
N LEU A 304 1.50 31.15 4.17
CA LEU A 304 0.78 30.29 3.22
C LEU A 304 0.00 31.09 2.18
N ALA A 305 -0.68 32.17 2.61
CA ALA A 305 -1.44 33.05 1.71
C ALA A 305 -0.51 33.76 0.72
N ASP A 306 0.64 34.27 1.18
CA ASP A 306 1.66 34.90 0.33
C ASP A 306 2.28 33.92 -0.66
N LEU A 307 2.52 32.67 -0.24
CA LEU A 307 2.98 31.62 -1.14
C LEU A 307 1.91 31.29 -2.19
N ALA A 308 0.67 31.06 -1.77
CA ALA A 308 -0.43 30.73 -2.66
C ALA A 308 -0.75 31.85 -3.65
N ALA A 309 -0.55 33.13 -3.27
CA ALA A 309 -0.70 34.28 -4.17
C ALA A 309 0.18 34.18 -5.43
N GLN A 310 1.29 33.44 -5.37
CA GLN A 310 2.21 33.20 -6.49
C GLN A 310 1.71 32.12 -7.46
N TYR A 311 0.57 31.48 -7.19
CA TYR A 311 -0.06 30.44 -7.99
C TYR A 311 -1.48 30.86 -8.43
N PRO A 312 -1.62 31.97 -9.19
CA PRO A 312 -2.91 32.33 -9.76
C PRO A 312 -3.37 31.24 -10.77
N PRO A 313 -4.68 31.11 -11.03
CA PRO A 313 -5.25 30.06 -11.86
C PRO A 313 -4.58 29.89 -13.24
N GLU A 314 -4.16 30.98 -13.88
CA GLU A 314 -3.52 30.94 -15.19
C GLU A 314 -2.13 30.30 -15.15
N LYS A 315 -1.36 30.57 -14.09
CA LYS A 315 -0.06 29.92 -13.87
C LYS A 315 -0.24 28.45 -13.52
N VAL A 316 -1.27 28.14 -12.73
CA VAL A 316 -1.59 26.75 -12.37
C VAL A 316 -2.01 25.96 -13.60
N GLU A 317 -2.77 26.56 -14.51
CA GLU A 317 -3.10 25.95 -15.81
C GLU A 317 -1.86 25.61 -16.63
N GLU A 318 -0.90 26.54 -16.72
CA GLU A 318 0.36 26.32 -17.43
C GLU A 318 1.14 25.12 -16.87
N ILE A 319 1.25 25.00 -15.54
CA ILE A 319 2.06 23.97 -14.87
C ILE A 319 1.36 22.60 -14.87
N THR A 320 0.04 22.60 -14.66
CA THR A 320 -0.74 21.39 -14.33
C THR A 320 -1.54 20.86 -15.50
N TRP A 321 -1.71 21.63 -16.57
CA TRP A 321 -2.61 21.36 -17.71
C TRP A 321 -4.10 21.33 -17.34
N VAL A 322 -4.46 21.66 -16.10
CA VAL A 322 -5.84 21.81 -15.68
C VAL A 322 -6.34 23.20 -16.09
N PRO A 323 -7.38 23.32 -16.92
CA PRO A 323 -7.91 24.63 -17.29
C PRO A 323 -8.28 25.47 -16.06
N ALA A 324 -7.88 26.74 -16.03
CA ALA A 324 -8.13 27.66 -14.91
C ALA A 324 -9.62 27.71 -14.57
N ALA A 325 -10.49 27.73 -15.58
CA ALA A 325 -11.95 27.72 -15.39
C ALA A 325 -12.46 26.48 -14.65
N LYS A 326 -11.87 25.30 -14.88
CA LYS A 326 -12.25 24.07 -14.14
C LYS A 326 -11.74 24.09 -12.70
N LEU A 327 -10.56 24.67 -12.46
CA LEU A 327 -10.04 24.86 -11.11
C LEU A 327 -10.97 25.79 -10.31
N GLU A 328 -11.39 26.91 -10.90
CA GLU A 328 -12.39 27.82 -10.32
C GLU A 328 -13.71 27.11 -10.02
N GLU A 329 -14.24 26.35 -11.00
CA GLU A 329 -15.46 25.55 -10.84
C GLU A 329 -15.35 24.56 -9.68
N ALA A 330 -14.21 23.85 -9.56
CA ALA A 330 -13.97 22.90 -8.49
C ALA A 330 -13.97 23.56 -7.10
N VAL A 331 -13.27 24.68 -6.93
CA VAL A 331 -13.21 25.40 -5.65
C VAL A 331 -14.59 25.90 -5.26
N ARG A 332 -15.34 26.48 -6.21
CA ARG A 332 -16.72 26.96 -5.99
C ARG A 332 -17.66 25.83 -5.64
N LEU A 333 -17.60 24.71 -6.36
CA LEU A 333 -18.45 23.55 -6.08
C LEU A 333 -18.25 23.02 -4.65
N LEU A 334 -17.00 22.93 -4.18
CA LEU A 334 -16.74 22.50 -2.80
C LEU A 334 -17.28 23.51 -1.79
N ALA A 335 -16.99 24.81 -1.97
CA ALA A 335 -17.43 25.86 -1.04
C ALA A 335 -18.97 25.99 -0.97
N ASP A 336 -19.65 25.96 -2.11
CA ASP A 336 -21.11 26.12 -2.20
C ASP A 336 -21.87 24.90 -1.65
N ASN A 337 -21.20 23.74 -1.56
CA ASN A 337 -21.79 22.48 -1.09
C ASN A 337 -21.06 21.97 0.17
N ALA A 338 -20.57 22.86 1.03
CA ALA A 338 -20.04 22.49 2.33
C ALA A 338 -21.16 21.94 3.26
N PRO A 339 -20.88 20.98 4.19
CA PRO A 339 -19.57 20.46 4.56
C PRO A 339 -18.89 19.63 3.45
N SER A 340 -17.57 19.80 3.34
CA SER A 340 -16.74 19.11 2.33
C SER A 340 -15.80 18.10 2.97
N ALA A 341 -15.91 16.84 2.55
CA ALA A 341 -14.97 15.80 2.91
C ALA A 341 -13.74 15.79 1.98
N LEU A 342 -12.65 15.20 2.46
CA LEU A 342 -11.46 14.88 1.67
C LEU A 342 -11.27 13.37 1.68
N VAL A 343 -10.96 12.76 0.55
CA VAL A 343 -10.51 11.37 0.47
C VAL A 343 -9.23 11.33 -0.37
N THR A 344 -8.15 10.81 0.22
CA THR A 344 -6.88 10.59 -0.48
C THR A 344 -6.53 9.10 -0.56
N SER A 345 -5.53 8.79 -1.37
CA SER A 345 -4.89 7.49 -1.40
C SER A 345 -3.60 7.49 -0.61
N SER A 346 -3.21 6.32 -0.13
CA SER A 346 -1.90 6.12 0.49
C SER A 346 -0.74 6.28 -0.49
N ALA A 347 -0.94 6.06 -1.80
CA ALA A 347 0.17 5.89 -2.74
C ALA A 347 0.08 6.75 -4.02
N GLY A 348 -1.11 7.24 -4.39
CA GLY A 348 -1.28 8.00 -5.65
C GLY A 348 -0.38 9.22 -5.70
N LEU A 349 -0.67 10.22 -4.86
CA LEU A 349 0.14 11.43 -4.73
C LEU A 349 1.48 11.19 -4.00
N ALA A 350 1.60 10.11 -3.21
CA ALA A 350 2.81 9.89 -2.42
C ALA A 350 4.07 9.65 -3.28
N HIS A 351 3.90 9.32 -4.56
CA HIS A 351 4.97 8.88 -5.47
C HIS A 351 5.48 10.01 -6.38
N SER A 352 5.80 11.16 -5.77
CA SER A 352 6.45 12.29 -6.43
C SER A 352 7.66 12.77 -5.62
N SER A 353 8.62 13.42 -6.28
CA SER A 353 9.85 13.94 -5.63
C SER A 353 9.62 15.15 -4.72
N ASN A 354 8.40 15.71 -4.69
CA ASN A 354 8.02 16.86 -3.84
C ASN A 354 6.86 16.51 -2.89
N VAL A 355 6.60 15.21 -2.66
CA VAL A 355 5.48 14.73 -1.83
C VAL A 355 5.47 15.33 -0.43
N GLY A 356 6.64 15.57 0.17
CA GLY A 356 6.80 16.15 1.51
C GLY A 356 6.09 17.50 1.64
N HIS A 357 5.98 18.26 0.55
CA HIS A 357 5.23 19.52 0.49
C HIS A 357 3.85 19.36 -0.18
N ALA A 358 3.75 18.63 -1.30
CA ALA A 358 2.52 18.54 -2.08
C ALA A 358 1.34 17.95 -1.28
N LEU A 359 1.56 16.87 -0.51
CA LEU A 359 0.49 16.30 0.34
C LEU A 359 0.08 17.24 1.46
N ARG A 360 1.04 17.99 2.02
CA ARG A 360 0.75 18.97 3.05
C ARG A 360 -0.20 20.05 2.51
N ALA A 361 0.09 20.60 1.32
CA ALA A 361 -0.81 21.57 0.68
C ALA A 361 -2.25 21.02 0.52
N VAL A 362 -2.39 19.77 0.06
CA VAL A 362 -3.71 19.12 -0.07
C VAL A 362 -4.43 19.01 1.29
N PHE A 363 -3.71 18.62 2.35
CA PHE A 363 -4.27 18.53 3.70
C PHE A 363 -4.64 19.87 4.33
N MET A 364 -4.09 20.98 3.85
CA MET A 364 -4.42 22.32 4.33
C MET A 364 -5.75 22.84 3.78
N ILE A 365 -6.19 22.39 2.59
CA ILE A 365 -7.45 22.80 1.96
C ILE A 365 -8.66 22.62 2.90
N PRO A 366 -8.94 21.43 3.47
CA PRO A 366 -10.07 21.26 4.39
C PRO A 366 -9.92 22.10 5.67
N ALA A 367 -8.70 22.39 6.13
CA ALA A 367 -8.48 23.25 7.29
C ALA A 367 -8.82 24.71 6.98
N LEU A 368 -8.43 25.22 5.81
CA LEU A 368 -8.80 26.57 5.35
C LEU A 368 -10.30 26.73 5.18
N MET A 369 -11.02 25.66 4.83
CA MET A 369 -12.48 25.67 4.73
C MET A 369 -13.19 25.46 6.08
N GLY A 370 -12.49 25.24 7.19
CA GLY A 370 -13.10 24.96 8.50
C GLY A 370 -13.79 23.59 8.58
N MET A 371 -13.27 22.59 7.84
CA MET A 371 -13.85 21.24 7.77
C MET A 371 -13.19 20.24 8.72
N ILE A 372 -12.12 20.63 9.42
CA ILE A 372 -11.45 19.77 10.39
C ILE A 372 -12.31 19.61 11.64
N GLU A 373 -12.49 18.37 12.08
CA GLU A 373 -13.27 18.00 13.26
C GLU A 373 -14.73 18.47 13.19
N LYS A 374 -15.29 18.47 11.98
CA LYS A 374 -16.67 18.83 11.67
C LYS A 374 -17.39 17.65 11.02
N LYS A 375 -18.64 17.37 11.42
CA LYS A 375 -19.47 16.37 10.73
C LYS A 375 -19.66 16.71 9.26
N GLY A 376 -19.60 15.69 8.42
CA GLY A 376 -19.56 15.82 6.96
C GLY A 376 -18.24 16.39 6.39
N GLY A 377 -17.28 16.75 7.25
CA GLY A 377 -15.94 17.17 6.88
C GLY A 377 -14.88 16.09 7.16
N VAL A 378 -13.71 16.51 7.65
CA VAL A 378 -12.61 15.60 8.02
C VAL A 378 -12.60 15.42 9.53
N MET A 379 -12.90 14.21 10.01
CA MET A 379 -12.84 13.88 11.44
C MET A 379 -11.70 12.92 11.72
N PHE A 380 -10.92 13.18 12.77
CA PHE A 380 -9.96 12.20 13.28
C PHE A 380 -10.71 11.06 13.96
N ALA A 381 -10.16 9.85 13.97
CA ALA A 381 -10.80 8.74 14.69
C ALA A 381 -10.60 8.93 16.20
N SER A 382 -11.69 8.88 16.98
CA SER A 382 -11.63 8.69 18.44
C SER A 382 -12.50 7.52 18.86
N GLY A 383 -12.19 6.92 20.02
CA GLY A 383 -12.96 5.79 20.52
C GLY A 383 -12.81 4.52 19.68
N GLY A 384 -11.76 4.39 18.87
CA GLY A 384 -11.39 3.11 18.26
C GLY A 384 -10.83 2.12 19.29
N LEU A 385 -10.62 0.88 18.87
CA LEU A 385 -9.84 -0.06 19.67
C LEU A 385 -8.38 0.41 19.74
N PRO A 386 -7.65 0.20 20.85
CA PRO A 386 -6.25 0.59 21.00
C PRO A 386 -5.32 -0.40 20.28
N LEU A 387 -5.62 -0.64 19.01
CA LEU A 387 -4.89 -1.52 18.10
C LEU A 387 -4.35 -0.67 16.94
N ASP A 388 -3.15 -0.98 16.49
CA ASP A 388 -2.61 -0.40 15.27
C ASP A 388 -3.29 -0.98 14.03
N VAL A 389 -2.90 -0.48 12.85
CA VAL A 389 -3.43 -0.99 11.57
C VAL A 389 -3.18 -2.49 11.41
N SER A 390 -2.11 -3.05 11.97
CA SER A 390 -1.81 -4.48 11.89
C SER A 390 -2.48 -5.32 13.00
N ALA A 391 -3.46 -4.73 13.70
CA ALA A 391 -4.22 -5.32 14.80
C ALA A 391 -3.38 -5.79 16.00
N SER A 392 -2.39 -4.98 16.40
CA SER A 392 -1.48 -5.24 17.52
C SER A 392 -1.26 -3.99 18.40
N THR A 393 -0.62 -4.15 19.55
CA THR A 393 -0.34 -3.05 20.49
C THR A 393 1.14 -2.63 20.48
N ALA A 394 1.42 -1.42 20.95
CA ALA A 394 2.81 -0.94 21.10
C ALA A 394 3.62 -1.87 22.03
N LYS A 395 2.97 -2.42 23.07
CA LYS A 395 3.60 -3.37 24.01
C LYS A 395 3.92 -4.71 23.35
N PHE A 396 3.02 -5.23 22.50
CA PHE A 396 3.29 -6.41 21.68
C PHE A 396 4.43 -6.18 20.68
N ARG A 397 4.65 -4.96 20.21
CA ARG A 397 5.77 -4.64 19.31
C ARG A 397 7.07 -4.27 20.03
N ALA A 398 7.12 -4.43 21.36
CA ALA A 398 8.26 -4.07 22.21
C ALA A 398 8.73 -2.61 22.04
N GLU A 399 7.79 -1.67 21.82
CA GLU A 399 8.13 -0.25 21.60
C GLU A 399 8.72 0.44 22.84
N ASP A 400 8.48 -0.12 24.04
CA ASP A 400 9.18 0.26 25.27
C ASP A 400 10.68 -0.01 25.15
N VAL A 401 11.07 -1.21 24.72
CA VAL A 401 12.48 -1.57 24.51
C VAL A 401 13.12 -0.70 23.41
N TYR A 402 12.41 -0.47 22.31
CA TYR A 402 12.86 0.45 21.25
C TYR A 402 13.23 1.82 21.82
N THR A 403 12.38 2.34 22.73
CA THR A 403 12.54 3.67 23.32
C THR A 403 13.66 3.68 24.34
N GLU A 404 13.70 2.70 25.25
CA GLU A 404 14.75 2.58 26.28
C GLU A 404 16.15 2.44 25.68
N GLN A 405 16.27 1.71 24.57
CA GLN A 405 17.55 1.52 23.87
C GLN A 405 17.88 2.62 22.86
N ASN A 406 17.02 3.64 22.75
CA ASN A 406 17.19 4.80 21.87
C ASN A 406 17.50 4.42 20.41
N PHE A 407 16.70 3.51 19.84
CA PHE A 407 16.93 3.00 18.48
C PHE A 407 16.93 4.09 17.41
N ALA A 408 16.20 5.19 17.63
CA ALA A 408 16.17 6.32 16.70
C ALA A 408 17.57 6.86 16.37
N ASP A 409 18.48 6.91 17.34
CA ASP A 409 19.83 7.45 17.17
C ASP A 409 20.83 6.45 16.56
N LYS A 410 20.43 5.17 16.47
CA LYS A 410 21.24 4.07 15.92
C LYS A 410 20.91 3.73 14.48
N ARG A 411 19.73 4.14 14.01
CA ARG A 411 19.23 3.86 12.67
C ARG A 411 20.17 4.33 11.58
N VAL A 412 20.35 3.47 10.57
CA VAL A 412 21.20 3.74 9.39
C VAL A 412 20.75 4.96 8.57
N ASP A 413 19.47 5.33 8.65
CA ASP A 413 18.83 6.37 7.85
C ASP A 413 18.65 7.71 8.58
N LYS A 414 19.18 7.86 9.80
CA LYS A 414 18.94 9.03 10.65
C LYS A 414 19.42 10.35 10.07
N ASP A 415 20.56 10.32 9.38
CA ASP A 415 21.19 11.52 8.83
C ASP A 415 20.62 11.83 7.44
N ASP A 416 20.15 10.80 6.72
CA ASP A 416 19.55 10.94 5.39
C ASP A 416 18.10 11.44 5.47
N PHE A 417 17.33 10.92 6.42
CA PHE A 417 15.89 11.21 6.54
C PHE A 417 15.50 11.49 8.00
N PRO A 418 15.98 12.59 8.62
CA PRO A 418 15.73 12.89 10.02
C PRO A 418 14.24 13.08 10.35
N ALA A 419 13.47 13.68 9.42
CA ALA A 419 12.02 13.79 9.57
C ALA A 419 11.37 12.41 9.62
N TRP A 420 11.75 11.50 8.72
CA TRP A 420 11.26 10.13 8.70
C TRP A 420 11.54 9.39 10.02
N VAL A 421 12.76 9.48 10.55
CA VAL A 421 13.13 8.87 11.84
C VAL A 421 12.28 9.41 12.99
N SER A 422 11.94 10.69 12.93
CA SER A 422 11.12 11.35 13.95
C SER A 422 9.67 10.83 14.02
N PHE A 423 9.13 10.28 12.94
CA PHE A 423 7.73 9.84 12.86
C PHE A 423 7.55 8.32 12.80
N THR A 424 8.61 7.56 12.60
CA THR A 424 8.54 6.13 12.31
C THR A 424 9.43 5.30 13.22
N LYS A 425 9.12 4.00 13.32
CA LYS A 425 9.94 3.00 14.02
C LYS A 425 10.63 2.02 13.07
N HIS A 426 10.51 2.27 11.76
CA HIS A 426 11.11 1.46 10.71
C HIS A 426 11.98 2.35 9.82
N PHE A 427 13.11 1.84 9.34
CA PHE A 427 14.04 2.62 8.52
C PHE A 427 13.49 2.88 7.10
N GLN A 428 13.97 3.94 6.47
CA GLN A 428 13.68 4.32 5.09
C GLN A 428 14.61 3.52 4.16
N THR A 429 14.00 2.79 3.21
CA THR A 429 14.72 1.85 2.33
C THR A 429 15.21 2.48 1.02
N ALA A 430 14.98 3.78 0.83
CA ALA A 430 15.44 4.55 -0.33
C ALA A 430 16.94 4.38 -0.62
N ARG A 431 17.77 4.33 0.43
CA ARG A 431 19.23 4.18 0.33
C ARG A 431 19.75 2.77 0.69
N LEU A 432 18.87 1.76 0.63
CA LEU A 432 19.25 0.38 0.96
C LEU A 432 20.48 -0.13 0.17
N PRO A 433 20.62 0.09 -1.15
CA PRO A 433 21.81 -0.32 -1.88
C PRO A 433 23.10 0.28 -1.32
N GLU A 434 23.07 1.57 -0.96
CA GLU A 434 24.21 2.28 -0.38
C GLU A 434 24.53 1.75 1.02
N TYR A 435 23.54 1.49 1.86
CA TYR A 435 23.77 0.92 3.19
C TYR A 435 24.41 -0.47 3.13
N ILE A 436 24.06 -1.26 2.11
CA ILE A 436 24.68 -2.57 1.88
C ILE A 436 26.11 -2.41 1.34
N ASP A 437 26.32 -1.54 0.35
CA ASP A 437 27.65 -1.30 -0.23
C ASP A 437 28.65 -0.73 0.80
N GLU A 438 28.17 0.07 1.75
CA GLU A 438 28.94 0.60 2.87
C GLU A 438 29.19 -0.43 4.00
N GLY A 439 28.63 -1.64 3.89
CA GLY A 439 28.75 -2.70 4.89
C GLY A 439 27.94 -2.46 6.17
N LYS A 440 27.01 -1.49 6.17
CA LYS A 440 26.13 -1.19 7.31
C LYS A 440 25.03 -2.23 7.49
N ILE A 441 24.68 -2.95 6.42
CA ILE A 441 23.73 -4.07 6.42
C ILE A 441 24.39 -5.24 5.72
N LYS A 442 24.45 -6.39 6.39
CA LYS A 442 25.20 -7.57 5.95
C LYS A 442 24.38 -8.85 5.95
N ALA A 443 23.38 -8.96 6.80
CA ALA A 443 22.44 -10.08 6.76
C ALA A 443 20.99 -9.58 6.76
N ALA A 444 20.07 -10.39 6.24
CA ALA A 444 18.65 -10.03 6.23
C ALA A 444 17.71 -11.22 6.35
N ILE A 445 16.53 -10.97 6.93
CA ILE A 445 15.33 -11.78 6.68
C ILE A 445 14.27 -10.96 5.95
N LEU A 446 13.82 -11.47 4.81
CA LEU A 446 12.86 -10.83 3.90
C LEU A 446 11.52 -11.56 3.96
N VAL A 447 10.54 -11.01 4.68
CA VAL A 447 9.19 -11.63 4.77
C VAL A 447 8.26 -11.00 3.75
N ALA A 448 7.73 -11.80 2.82
CA ALA A 448 6.83 -11.39 1.75
C ALA A 448 7.38 -10.24 0.87
N SER A 449 8.69 -10.21 0.66
CA SER A 449 9.40 -9.15 -0.08
C SER A 449 9.47 -9.44 -1.58
N ASN A 450 9.49 -8.37 -2.37
CA ASN A 450 9.78 -8.46 -3.79
C ASN A 450 10.56 -7.23 -4.22
N VAL A 451 11.75 -7.45 -4.79
CA VAL A 451 12.68 -6.38 -5.16
C VAL A 451 12.15 -5.44 -6.23
N MET A 452 11.17 -5.89 -7.02
CA MET A 452 10.51 -5.05 -8.02
C MET A 452 9.72 -3.89 -7.41
N ILE A 453 9.61 -3.77 -6.08
CA ILE A 453 8.98 -2.61 -5.45
C ILE A 453 9.84 -1.35 -5.55
N TRP A 454 11.16 -1.48 -5.61
CA TRP A 454 12.08 -0.34 -5.61
C TRP A 454 12.34 0.21 -7.02
N PRO A 455 12.55 1.53 -7.18
CA PRO A 455 13.09 2.10 -8.42
C PRO A 455 14.48 1.51 -8.71
N GLU A 456 14.87 1.43 -9.99
CA GLU A 456 16.11 0.77 -10.42
C GLU A 456 16.25 -0.62 -9.78
N SER A 457 15.22 -1.47 -9.95
CA SER A 457 15.12 -2.73 -9.20
C SER A 457 16.33 -3.66 -9.38
N ASP A 458 17.04 -3.55 -10.50
CA ASP A 458 18.30 -4.24 -10.79
C ASP A 458 19.44 -3.82 -9.86
N ARG A 459 19.52 -2.54 -9.50
CA ARG A 459 20.47 -2.04 -8.49
C ARG A 459 20.20 -2.62 -7.11
N TYR A 460 18.93 -2.76 -6.74
CA TYR A 460 18.53 -3.40 -5.48
C TYR A 460 18.78 -4.91 -5.50
N GLN A 461 18.59 -5.58 -6.64
CA GLN A 461 18.97 -6.99 -6.83
C GLN A 461 20.46 -7.20 -6.61
N GLU A 462 21.30 -6.38 -7.25
CA GLU A 462 22.75 -6.41 -7.09
C GLU A 462 23.15 -6.23 -5.61
N ALA A 463 22.53 -5.28 -4.92
CA ALA A 463 22.77 -5.05 -3.50
C ALA A 463 22.39 -6.26 -2.63
N LEU A 464 21.21 -6.86 -2.84
CA LEU A 464 20.83 -8.08 -2.11
C LEU A 464 21.82 -9.22 -2.34
N GLY A 465 22.39 -9.32 -3.55
CA GLY A 465 23.43 -10.30 -3.88
C GLY A 465 24.74 -10.14 -3.08
N LYS A 466 25.02 -8.95 -2.55
CA LYS A 466 26.24 -8.62 -1.77
C LYS A 466 26.13 -8.93 -0.29
N LEU A 467 24.92 -9.13 0.23
CA LEU A 467 24.72 -9.51 1.63
C LEU A 467 25.44 -10.84 1.93
N GLU A 468 26.01 -10.98 3.11
CA GLU A 468 26.68 -12.20 3.57
C GLU A 468 25.67 -13.35 3.71
N PHE A 469 24.47 -13.07 4.21
CA PHE A 469 23.41 -14.07 4.38
C PHE A 469 22.00 -13.48 4.23
N VAL A 470 21.10 -14.15 3.50
CA VAL A 470 19.71 -13.73 3.34
C VAL A 470 18.77 -14.91 3.47
N ALA A 471 17.80 -14.81 4.37
CA ALA A 471 16.63 -15.69 4.43
C ALA A 471 15.39 -14.99 3.88
N ALA A 472 14.48 -15.72 3.24
CA ALA A 472 13.21 -15.20 2.76
C ALA A 472 12.04 -16.08 3.17
N VAL A 473 10.88 -15.46 3.38
CA VAL A 473 9.60 -16.12 3.70
C VAL A 473 8.59 -15.72 2.62
N ASP A 474 8.07 -16.67 1.84
CA ASP A 474 7.15 -16.38 0.72
C ASP A 474 6.19 -17.56 0.46
N TYR A 475 5.19 -17.34 -0.39
CA TYR A 475 4.30 -18.36 -0.95
C TYR A 475 4.90 -19.03 -2.19
N TYR A 476 5.74 -18.31 -2.95
CA TYR A 476 6.29 -18.77 -4.22
C TYR A 476 7.76 -18.41 -4.37
N GLU A 477 8.51 -19.28 -5.03
CA GLU A 477 9.81 -18.91 -5.58
C GLU A 477 9.63 -17.92 -6.75
N ARG A 478 10.49 -16.90 -6.78
CA ARG A 478 10.50 -15.83 -7.78
C ARG A 478 11.95 -15.48 -8.11
N PRO A 479 12.46 -15.80 -9.31
CA PRO A 479 13.88 -15.64 -9.64
C PRO A 479 14.40 -14.22 -9.39
N TRP A 480 13.65 -13.21 -9.80
CA TRP A 480 14.04 -11.79 -9.64
C TRP A 480 14.21 -11.33 -8.17
N THR A 481 13.86 -12.11 -7.15
CA THR A 481 14.19 -11.80 -5.74
C THR A 481 14.97 -12.95 -5.10
N HIS A 482 14.53 -14.19 -5.34
CA HIS A 482 15.09 -15.37 -4.69
C HIS A 482 16.42 -15.85 -5.31
N ASP A 483 16.81 -15.37 -6.50
CA ASP A 483 18.16 -15.57 -7.07
C ASP A 483 19.28 -14.97 -6.19
N TYR A 484 18.91 -14.17 -5.19
CA TYR A 484 19.80 -13.48 -4.26
C TYR A 484 19.58 -13.87 -2.79
N VAL A 485 18.91 -15.00 -2.51
CA VAL A 485 18.69 -15.48 -1.12
C VAL A 485 19.27 -16.86 -0.87
N ASP A 486 19.69 -17.12 0.37
CA ASP A 486 20.38 -18.34 0.79
C ASP A 486 19.41 -19.40 1.35
N ILE A 487 18.35 -18.95 2.03
CA ILE A 487 17.28 -19.81 2.59
C ILE A 487 15.90 -19.28 2.17
N LEU A 488 15.00 -20.18 1.80
CA LEU A 488 13.61 -19.86 1.45
C LEU A 488 12.64 -20.70 2.31
N LEU A 489 11.74 -20.02 3.01
CA LEU A 489 10.81 -20.60 3.98
C LEU A 489 9.35 -20.51 3.49
N PRO A 490 8.59 -21.62 3.53
CA PRO A 490 7.20 -21.65 3.05
C PRO A 490 6.22 -21.03 4.07
N ALA A 491 5.48 -20.00 3.67
CA ALA A 491 4.44 -19.39 4.48
C ALA A 491 3.03 -19.94 4.19
N ALA A 492 2.21 -20.02 5.24
CA ALA A 492 0.79 -20.34 5.15
C ALA A 492 -0.03 -19.12 4.67
N MET A 493 -1.03 -19.37 3.82
CA MET A 493 -1.98 -18.37 3.32
C MET A 493 -3.07 -18.07 4.34
N CYS A 494 -3.86 -17.01 4.15
CA CYS A 494 -4.97 -16.64 5.05
C CYS A 494 -5.96 -17.78 5.40
N HIS A 495 -6.17 -18.74 4.51
CA HIS A 495 -7.04 -19.90 4.76
C HIS A 495 -6.48 -20.90 5.78
N GLU A 496 -5.17 -20.82 6.06
CA GLU A 496 -4.38 -21.83 6.76
C GLU A 496 -3.82 -21.33 8.10
N ARG A 497 -4.15 -20.10 8.53
CA ARG A 497 -3.52 -19.44 9.68
C ARG A 497 -4.49 -18.65 10.55
N MET A 498 -4.10 -18.40 11.79
CA MET A 498 -4.94 -17.80 12.83
C MET A 498 -4.77 -16.27 12.92
N ALA A 499 -3.54 -15.76 13.08
CA ALA A 499 -3.28 -14.35 13.43
C ALA A 499 -2.97 -13.45 12.23
N PRO A 500 -3.51 -12.22 12.13
CA PRO A 500 -4.05 -11.40 13.22
C PRO A 500 -5.59 -11.26 13.23
N PHE A 501 -6.11 -10.49 14.20
CA PHE A 501 -7.50 -10.05 14.25
C PHE A 501 -7.87 -9.08 13.13
N ALA A 502 -9.17 -8.94 12.85
CA ALA A 502 -9.70 -7.81 12.08
C ALA A 502 -10.53 -6.90 12.99
N ALA A 503 -10.23 -5.60 13.00
CA ALA A 503 -10.94 -4.59 13.78
C ALA A 503 -11.65 -3.60 12.83
N TYR A 504 -12.97 -3.51 12.90
CA TYR A 504 -13.76 -2.52 12.15
C TYR A 504 -14.51 -1.62 13.12
N GLY A 505 -14.04 -0.38 13.26
CA GLY A 505 -14.52 0.50 14.33
C GLY A 505 -14.21 -0.11 15.69
N ARG A 506 -15.24 -0.49 16.43
CA ARG A 506 -15.13 -1.18 17.72
C ARG A 506 -15.53 -2.65 17.67
N LYS A 507 -15.79 -3.20 16.48
CA LYS A 507 -16.11 -4.61 16.29
C LYS A 507 -14.85 -5.41 15.97
N LEU A 508 -14.55 -6.39 16.81
CA LEU A 508 -13.41 -7.29 16.63
C LEU A 508 -13.86 -8.63 16.04
N PHE A 509 -13.11 -9.12 15.07
CA PHE A 509 -13.38 -10.40 14.44
C PHE A 509 -12.14 -11.31 14.57
N PHE A 510 -12.37 -12.56 14.95
CA PHE A 510 -11.35 -13.59 15.02
C PHE A 510 -11.32 -14.46 13.76
N ARG A 511 -10.14 -15.01 13.47
CA ARG A 511 -9.88 -15.91 12.35
C ARG A 511 -9.33 -17.21 12.88
N GLU A 512 -9.93 -18.30 12.44
CA GLU A 512 -9.41 -19.65 12.64
C GLU A 512 -8.96 -20.23 11.29
N PRO A 513 -7.91 -21.09 11.28
CA PRO A 513 -7.53 -21.82 10.08
C PRO A 513 -8.72 -22.61 9.52
N CYS A 514 -9.06 -22.34 8.27
CA CYS A 514 -10.13 -23.06 7.58
C CYS A 514 -9.66 -24.46 7.16
N VAL A 515 -8.38 -24.61 6.81
CA VAL A 515 -7.71 -25.86 6.43
C VAL A 515 -6.30 -25.91 7.00
N GLN A 516 -5.65 -27.08 6.92
CA GLN A 516 -4.26 -27.23 7.32
C GLN A 516 -3.30 -26.55 6.31
N PRO A 517 -2.15 -26.02 6.74
CA PRO A 517 -1.12 -25.49 5.85
C PRO A 517 -0.66 -26.51 4.80
N ALA A 518 -0.36 -26.02 3.60
CA ALA A 518 0.20 -26.83 2.52
C ALA A 518 1.58 -27.42 2.89
N GLY A 519 1.70 -28.75 2.86
CA GLY A 519 2.95 -29.45 3.14
C GLY A 519 3.51 -29.13 4.54
N GLN A 520 4.67 -28.50 4.59
CA GLN A 520 5.34 -28.04 5.81
C GLN A 520 5.29 -26.51 5.97
N ALA A 521 4.43 -25.80 5.22
CA ALA A 521 4.24 -24.36 5.40
C ALA A 521 3.82 -24.05 6.84
N ARG A 522 4.26 -22.89 7.35
CA ARG A 522 3.89 -22.41 8.70
C ARG A 522 3.28 -21.03 8.64
N GLU A 523 2.47 -20.69 9.64
CA GLU A 523 1.96 -19.33 9.81
C GLU A 523 3.13 -18.34 9.91
N ASP A 524 3.02 -17.20 9.24
CA ASP A 524 4.01 -16.12 9.25
C ASP A 524 4.34 -15.64 10.68
N TRP A 525 3.33 -15.55 11.54
CA TRP A 525 3.52 -15.25 12.95
C TRP A 525 4.32 -16.34 13.68
N LYS A 526 3.99 -17.61 13.42
CA LYS A 526 4.71 -18.74 14.01
C LYS A 526 6.18 -18.76 13.58
N ILE A 527 6.46 -18.51 12.30
CA ILE A 527 7.83 -18.46 11.76
C ILE A 527 8.68 -17.46 12.55
N MET A 528 8.14 -16.25 12.76
CA MET A 528 8.87 -15.20 13.45
C MET A 528 8.97 -15.43 14.96
N LEU A 529 7.91 -15.91 15.62
CA LEU A 529 7.98 -16.21 17.06
C LEU A 529 8.94 -17.38 17.35
N ASP A 530 8.90 -18.45 16.55
CA ASP A 530 9.85 -19.57 16.65
C ASP A 530 11.30 -19.07 16.45
N LEU A 531 11.54 -18.19 15.47
CA LEU A 531 12.86 -17.58 15.26
C LEU A 531 13.31 -16.78 16.49
N GLY A 532 12.42 -15.97 17.08
CA GLY A 532 12.69 -15.24 18.31
C GLY A 532 13.06 -16.15 19.49
N CYS A 533 12.35 -17.27 19.66
CA CYS A 533 12.69 -18.29 20.65
C CYS A 533 14.09 -18.88 20.41
N LYS A 534 14.42 -19.24 19.16
CA LYS A 534 15.74 -19.79 18.79
C LYS A 534 16.87 -18.78 18.95
N LEU A 535 16.58 -17.48 18.83
CA LEU A 535 17.52 -16.38 19.13
C LEU A 535 17.69 -16.10 20.63
N GLY A 536 17.00 -16.83 21.51
CA GLY A 536 17.13 -16.74 22.96
C GLY A 536 16.05 -15.92 23.68
N PHE A 537 14.95 -15.58 23.01
CA PHE A 537 13.86 -14.76 23.56
C PHE A 537 12.58 -15.57 23.81
N GLU A 538 12.73 -16.79 24.34
CA GLU A 538 11.63 -17.76 24.45
C GLU A 538 10.39 -17.21 25.18
N GLU A 539 10.58 -16.56 26.33
CA GLU A 539 9.48 -15.97 27.10
C GLU A 539 8.83 -14.79 26.36
N GLN A 540 9.65 -13.88 25.81
CA GLN A 540 9.16 -12.69 25.12
C GLN A 540 8.46 -13.02 23.80
N CYS A 541 8.79 -14.16 23.19
CA CYS A 541 8.18 -14.71 21.99
C CYS A 541 7.18 -15.84 22.28
N PHE A 542 6.70 -15.95 23.52
CA PHE A 542 5.59 -16.82 23.93
C PHE A 542 5.81 -18.30 23.61
N GLY A 543 7.07 -18.78 23.64
CA GLY A 543 7.39 -20.16 23.28
C GLY A 543 7.02 -20.55 21.84
N GLY A 544 6.83 -19.58 20.94
CA GLY A 544 6.37 -19.84 19.58
C GLY A 544 4.87 -20.11 19.45
N ASP A 545 4.09 -19.82 20.51
CA ASP A 545 2.63 -20.00 20.56
C ASP A 545 1.90 -18.74 20.06
N VAL A 546 1.15 -18.92 18.98
CA VAL A 546 0.38 -17.84 18.34
C VAL A 546 -0.87 -17.48 19.14
N GLU A 547 -1.50 -18.43 19.86
CA GLU A 547 -2.66 -18.12 20.73
C GLU A 547 -2.22 -17.25 21.90
N ALA A 548 -1.13 -17.63 22.57
CA ALA A 548 -0.56 -16.83 23.65
C ALA A 548 -0.16 -15.41 23.19
N ALA A 549 0.37 -15.29 21.98
CA ALA A 549 0.68 -14.00 21.37
C ALA A 549 -0.59 -13.13 21.12
N LEU A 550 -1.68 -13.74 20.65
CA LEU A 550 -2.95 -13.05 20.43
C LEU A 550 -3.64 -12.66 21.74
N ASP A 551 -3.62 -13.54 22.76
CA ASP A 551 -4.10 -13.22 24.11
C ASP A 551 -3.33 -12.04 24.70
N ASN A 552 -2.01 -12.01 24.51
CA ASN A 552 -1.19 -10.87 24.94
C ASN A 552 -1.64 -9.55 24.29
N ILE A 553 -2.05 -9.57 23.03
CA ILE A 553 -2.56 -8.37 22.34
C ILE A 553 -3.87 -7.90 22.98
N LEU A 554 -4.82 -8.80 23.25
CA LEU A 554 -6.09 -8.44 23.90
C LEU A 554 -5.86 -7.86 25.30
N GLN A 555 -4.98 -8.50 26.08
CA GLN A 555 -4.60 -8.05 27.42
C GLN A 555 -3.91 -6.69 27.40
N THR A 556 -2.91 -6.50 26.54
CA THR A 556 -2.16 -5.24 26.45
C THR A 556 -2.96 -4.11 25.79
N ALA A 557 -4.01 -4.45 25.05
CA ALA A 557 -5.01 -3.50 24.57
C ALA A 557 -5.97 -3.07 25.69
N GLY A 558 -5.94 -3.72 26.85
CA GLY A 558 -6.86 -3.44 27.97
C GLY A 558 -8.30 -3.79 27.64
N LEU A 559 -8.52 -4.79 26.78
CA LEU A 559 -9.84 -5.26 26.42
C LEU A 559 -10.25 -6.39 27.38
N ASP A 560 -11.47 -6.31 27.92
CA ASP A 560 -12.07 -7.38 28.73
C ASP A 560 -12.69 -8.44 27.80
N VAL A 561 -11.84 -9.09 27.01
CA VAL A 561 -12.19 -10.06 25.98
C VAL A 561 -11.09 -11.12 25.89
N THR A 562 -11.50 -12.38 25.78
CA THR A 562 -10.63 -13.53 25.54
C THR A 562 -10.74 -14.06 24.11
N LEU A 563 -9.80 -14.90 23.67
CA LEU A 563 -9.94 -15.63 22.41
C LEU A 563 -11.21 -16.50 22.37
N ASP A 564 -11.60 -17.10 23.49
CA ASP A 564 -12.81 -17.91 23.58
C ASP A 564 -14.09 -17.09 23.43
N ASP A 565 -14.12 -15.86 23.93
CA ASP A 565 -15.23 -14.93 23.67
C ASP A 565 -15.36 -14.63 22.18
N LEU A 566 -14.24 -14.46 21.47
CA LEU A 566 -14.26 -14.22 20.03
C LEU A 566 -14.65 -15.45 19.23
N ARG A 567 -14.20 -16.64 19.62
CA ARG A 567 -14.64 -17.93 19.03
C ARG A 567 -16.14 -18.14 19.23
N ALA A 568 -16.68 -17.80 20.40
CA ALA A 568 -18.10 -17.87 20.70
C ALA A 568 -18.94 -16.83 19.90
N ASN A 569 -18.30 -15.81 19.34
CA ASN A 569 -18.92 -14.74 18.55
C ASN A 569 -18.37 -14.69 17.12
N PRO A 570 -18.62 -15.71 16.29
CA PRO A 570 -18.07 -15.80 14.94
C PRO A 570 -18.66 -14.78 13.97
N GLU A 571 -19.66 -13.99 14.36
CA GLU A 571 -20.16 -12.84 13.59
C GLU A 571 -19.48 -11.51 13.98
N GLY A 572 -18.44 -11.58 14.81
CA GLY A 572 -17.68 -10.48 15.37
C GLY A 572 -18.29 -9.95 16.68
N LEU A 573 -17.42 -9.56 17.60
CA LEU A 573 -17.76 -9.07 18.93
C LEU A 573 -17.67 -7.55 18.98
N GLU A 574 -18.77 -6.89 19.32
CA GLU A 574 -18.81 -5.43 19.51
C GLU A 574 -18.23 -5.07 20.89
N ILE A 575 -17.20 -4.23 20.91
CA ILE A 575 -16.59 -3.78 22.16
C ILE A 575 -17.21 -2.44 22.59
N PRO A 576 -17.83 -2.34 23.78
CA PRO A 576 -18.47 -1.11 24.23
C PRO A 576 -17.51 0.09 24.26
N GLY A 577 -17.94 1.25 23.77
CA GLY A 577 -17.20 2.51 23.90
C GLY A 577 -17.91 3.69 23.23
N SER A 578 -17.29 4.86 23.26
CA SER A 578 -17.92 6.10 22.79
C SER A 578 -17.87 6.25 21.27
N PRO A 579 -18.91 6.84 20.65
CA PRO A 579 -18.87 7.21 19.25
C PRO A 579 -17.81 8.27 18.97
N ASN A 580 -17.49 8.45 17.69
CA ASN A 580 -16.63 9.55 17.28
C ASN A 580 -17.34 10.90 17.50
N GLU A 581 -16.64 11.86 18.10
CA GLU A 581 -17.18 13.18 18.44
C GLU A 581 -16.50 14.27 17.60
N GLU A 582 -17.23 15.36 17.33
CA GLU A 582 -16.71 16.56 16.67
C GLU A 582 -16.05 17.51 17.69
N GLY A 583 -15.28 18.50 17.20
CA GLY A 583 -14.71 19.54 18.05
C GLY A 583 -13.66 19.06 19.07
N LYS A 584 -13.00 17.92 18.84
CA LYS A 584 -12.02 17.37 19.81
C LYS A 584 -10.81 18.26 20.01
N HIS A 585 -10.45 19.04 18.98
CA HIS A 585 -9.42 20.07 19.09
C HIS A 585 -9.82 21.08 20.19
N ALA A 586 -11.04 21.63 20.17
CA ALA A 586 -11.51 22.58 21.16
C ALA A 586 -11.67 21.95 22.56
N ALA A 587 -12.11 20.69 22.62
CA ALA A 587 -12.26 19.95 23.88
C ALA A 587 -10.94 19.44 24.49
N GLY A 588 -9.80 19.70 23.86
CA GLY A 588 -8.48 19.25 24.31
C GLY A 588 -8.23 17.75 24.22
N LYS A 589 -9.01 17.04 23.40
CA LYS A 589 -8.92 15.58 23.23
C LYS A 589 -7.91 15.14 22.18
N LEU A 590 -7.31 16.07 21.42
CA LEU A 590 -6.29 15.76 20.41
C LEU A 590 -4.85 15.94 20.91
N ARG A 591 -4.66 16.55 22.08
CA ARG A 591 -3.34 16.79 22.69
C ARG A 591 -3.10 15.87 23.87
N LYS A 592 -1.84 15.46 24.05
CA LYS A 592 -1.44 14.60 25.18
C LYS A 592 -1.52 15.32 26.54
N ASP A 593 -1.40 16.64 26.54
CA ASP A 593 -1.48 17.49 27.73
C ASP A 593 -2.92 17.90 28.09
N GLY A 594 -3.92 17.44 27.33
CA GLY A 594 -5.33 17.75 27.55
C GLY A 594 -5.73 19.20 27.24
N GLN A 595 -4.83 20.02 26.70
CA GLN A 595 -5.14 21.40 26.33
C GLN A 595 -5.86 21.47 24.99
N PRO A 596 -6.68 22.52 24.73
CA PRO A 596 -7.24 22.75 23.41
C PRO A 596 -6.17 22.87 22.32
N GLY A 597 -6.48 22.37 21.14
CA GLY A 597 -5.67 22.48 19.92
C GLY A 597 -5.19 21.12 19.39
N PHE A 598 -4.01 21.14 18.76
CA PHE A 598 -3.42 20.01 18.03
C PHE A 598 -2.08 19.62 18.64
N ASN A 599 -1.68 18.36 18.47
CA ASN A 599 -0.43 17.82 19.02
C ASN A 599 0.79 18.19 18.15
N THR A 600 0.98 19.49 17.95
CA THR A 600 2.06 20.14 17.18
C THR A 600 2.90 21.02 18.13
N PRO A 601 4.12 21.44 17.74
CA PRO A 601 4.91 22.38 18.52
C PRO A 601 4.19 23.69 18.87
N SER A 602 3.44 24.27 17.93
CA SER A 602 2.65 25.49 18.15
C SER A 602 1.38 25.27 18.97
N GLY A 603 0.95 24.02 19.16
CA GLY A 603 -0.35 23.69 19.74
C GLY A 603 -1.54 23.92 18.80
N LYS A 604 -1.28 24.35 17.56
CA LYS A 604 -2.25 24.65 16.50
C LYS A 604 -1.98 23.80 15.25
N LEU A 605 -2.91 23.74 14.30
CA LEU A 605 -2.67 23.11 13.01
C LEU A 605 -1.60 23.93 12.24
N GLU A 606 -0.54 23.29 11.77
CA GLU A 606 0.64 23.99 11.22
C GLU A 606 0.62 24.02 9.68
N PHE A 607 0.30 25.19 9.13
CA PHE A 607 0.56 25.50 7.71
C PHE A 607 2.06 25.69 7.46
N ASP A 608 2.74 26.26 8.44
CA ASP A 608 4.19 26.41 8.48
C ASP A 608 4.76 25.51 9.58
N SER A 609 5.47 24.44 9.20
CA SER A 609 5.84 23.36 10.14
C SER A 609 7.13 23.68 10.90
N GLU A 610 7.00 23.79 12.22
CA GLU A 610 8.16 24.01 13.11
C GLU A 610 9.03 22.75 13.22
N ILE A 611 8.44 21.56 13.02
CA ILE A 611 9.20 20.30 12.98
C ILE A 611 10.14 20.27 11.78
N LEU A 612 9.67 20.66 10.59
CA LEU A 612 10.50 20.68 9.38
C LEU A 612 11.63 21.71 9.49
N LYS A 613 11.32 22.92 9.98
CA LYS A 613 12.35 23.94 10.25
C LYS A 613 13.41 23.44 11.22
N GLY A 614 13.00 22.70 12.25
CA GLY A 614 13.93 22.07 13.21
C GLY A 614 14.92 21.09 12.58
N PHE A 615 14.56 20.48 11.44
CA PHE A 615 15.43 19.64 10.64
C PHE A 615 16.13 20.39 9.48
N GLY A 616 15.93 21.71 9.37
CA GLY A 616 16.52 22.54 8.31
C GLY A 616 15.77 22.52 6.98
N TYR A 617 14.55 21.97 6.94
CA TYR A 617 13.68 21.98 5.76
C TYR A 617 12.78 23.22 5.74
N GLU A 618 12.23 23.52 4.55
CA GLU A 618 11.20 24.54 4.39
C GLU A 618 9.93 24.15 5.17
N GLY A 619 9.40 25.10 5.94
CA GLY A 619 8.22 24.91 6.76
C GLY A 619 6.93 25.07 5.97
N LEU A 620 6.88 25.92 4.95
CA LEU A 620 5.73 26.08 4.06
C LEU A 620 5.64 24.95 3.01
N PRO A 621 4.46 24.66 2.42
CA PRO A 621 4.32 23.61 1.42
C PRO A 621 4.71 24.12 0.03
N VAL A 622 6.00 24.33 -0.21
CA VAL A 622 6.51 24.83 -1.50
C VAL A 622 6.41 23.78 -2.60
N TYR A 623 5.92 24.20 -3.77
CA TYR A 623 5.97 23.37 -4.96
C TYR A 623 7.34 23.52 -5.64
N GLU A 624 8.02 22.38 -5.78
CA GLU A 624 9.22 22.26 -6.60
C GLU A 624 8.89 21.35 -7.78
N GLU A 625 9.21 21.82 -8.99
CA GLU A 625 9.05 21.03 -10.21
C GLU A 625 9.89 19.76 -10.11
N PRO A 626 9.31 18.55 -10.29
CA PRO A 626 10.09 17.34 -10.32
C PRO A 626 11.18 17.36 -11.40
N VAL A 627 12.29 16.68 -11.12
CA VAL A 627 13.33 16.42 -12.13
C VAL A 627 12.81 15.48 -13.20
N HIS A 628 13.40 15.54 -14.39
CA HIS A 628 12.96 14.77 -15.56
C HIS A 628 11.49 15.04 -15.91
N THR A 629 11.19 16.31 -16.22
CA THR A 629 9.86 16.77 -16.62
C THR A 629 9.94 17.73 -17.81
N PRO A 630 8.83 18.02 -18.52
CA PRO A 630 8.83 18.99 -19.60
C PRO A 630 9.24 20.41 -19.19
N TYR A 631 9.15 20.73 -17.89
CA TYR A 631 9.39 22.07 -17.34
C TYR A 631 10.74 22.20 -16.63
N ALA A 632 11.37 21.08 -16.25
CA ALA A 632 12.74 21.02 -15.78
C ALA A 632 13.54 19.91 -16.50
N PRO A 633 13.67 19.95 -17.85
CA PRO A 633 14.40 18.93 -18.58
C PRO A 633 15.92 19.15 -18.47
N THR A 634 16.65 18.07 -18.25
CA THR A 634 18.08 18.01 -18.58
C THR A 634 18.28 18.01 -20.11
N GLU A 635 19.52 18.18 -20.60
CA GLU A 635 19.80 18.06 -22.04
C GLU A 635 19.44 16.68 -22.59
N GLU A 636 19.58 15.64 -21.77
CA GLU A 636 19.22 14.27 -22.12
C GLU A 636 17.71 14.07 -22.20
N ASP A 637 16.95 14.72 -21.30
CA ASP A 637 15.49 14.63 -21.23
C ASP A 637 14.77 15.16 -22.46
N LYS A 638 15.39 16.07 -23.21
CA LYS A 638 14.80 16.63 -24.44
C LYS A 638 14.51 15.57 -25.51
N ARG A 639 15.04 14.36 -25.36
CA ARG A 639 14.78 13.20 -26.24
C ARG A 639 13.50 12.44 -25.86
N TYR A 640 12.93 12.70 -24.69
CA TYR A 640 11.84 11.94 -24.10
C TYR A 640 10.63 12.88 -23.87
N PRO A 641 9.68 12.95 -24.81
CA PRO A 641 8.61 13.96 -24.77
C PRO A 641 7.38 13.53 -23.93
N LEU A 642 7.31 12.28 -23.44
CA LEU A 642 6.13 11.76 -22.75
C LEU A 642 6.36 11.66 -21.24
N VAL A 643 5.43 12.20 -20.45
CA VAL A 643 5.43 12.04 -18.99
C VAL A 643 5.07 10.60 -18.61
N LEU A 644 5.92 9.96 -17.81
CA LEU A 644 5.74 8.61 -17.32
C LEU A 644 4.88 8.60 -16.05
N ASN A 645 3.65 8.06 -16.14
CA ASN A 645 2.83 7.72 -14.97
C ASN A 645 2.87 6.20 -14.73
N ALA A 646 3.74 5.76 -13.83
CA ALA A 646 3.80 4.35 -13.41
C ALA A 646 2.89 4.07 -12.21
N GLY A 647 2.69 2.79 -11.90
CA GLY A 647 2.02 2.38 -10.66
C GLY A 647 0.50 2.37 -10.71
N SER A 648 -0.10 2.29 -11.91
CA SER A 648 -1.55 2.11 -12.06
C SER A 648 -2.00 0.74 -11.55
N ARG A 649 -3.21 0.69 -10.95
CA ARG A 649 -3.78 -0.53 -10.34
C ARG A 649 -4.80 -1.17 -11.26
N LEU A 650 -4.92 -2.50 -11.15
CA LEU A 650 -5.95 -3.30 -11.82
C LEU A 650 -6.83 -4.01 -10.78
N PRO A 651 -8.11 -4.25 -11.07
CA PRO A 651 -9.02 -4.87 -10.10
C PRO A 651 -8.68 -6.34 -9.80
N TYR A 652 -7.98 -7.04 -10.71
CA TYR A 652 -7.67 -8.46 -10.62
C TYR A 652 -6.22 -8.79 -10.21
N TYR A 653 -5.31 -7.81 -10.10
CA TYR A 653 -3.96 -8.04 -9.58
C TYR A 653 -3.68 -7.18 -8.34
N THR A 654 -2.67 -7.59 -7.56
CA THR A 654 -2.14 -6.79 -6.47
C THR A 654 -0.62 -6.72 -6.57
N HIS A 655 -0.07 -5.52 -6.83
CA HIS A 655 1.37 -5.34 -7.02
C HIS A 655 1.88 -6.27 -8.13
N SER A 656 2.87 -7.12 -7.84
CA SER A 656 3.36 -8.17 -8.73
C SER A 656 2.67 -9.53 -8.54
N LYS A 657 1.82 -9.68 -7.51
CA LYS A 657 1.15 -10.94 -7.19
C LYS A 657 -0.03 -11.21 -8.13
N LEU A 658 -0.45 -12.47 -8.18
CA LEU A 658 -1.67 -12.98 -8.81
C LEU A 658 -1.64 -13.01 -10.34
N ARG A 659 -0.48 -12.79 -10.96
CA ARG A 659 -0.30 -12.89 -12.43
C ARG A 659 -0.09 -14.31 -12.89
N GLU A 660 0.29 -15.19 -11.99
CA GLU A 660 0.47 -16.61 -12.24
C GLU A 660 -0.86 -17.38 -12.20
N ILE A 661 -1.92 -16.77 -11.64
CA ILE A 661 -3.23 -17.35 -11.35
C ILE A 661 -4.12 -17.30 -12.61
N PRO A 662 -4.40 -18.43 -13.30
CA PRO A 662 -5.07 -18.41 -14.61
C PRO A 662 -6.43 -17.69 -14.65
N TRP A 663 -7.22 -17.77 -13.58
CA TRP A 663 -8.53 -17.11 -13.51
C TRP A 663 -8.43 -15.59 -13.59
N LEU A 664 -7.37 -15.03 -13.02
CA LEU A 664 -7.10 -13.60 -13.03
C LEU A 664 -6.24 -13.22 -14.25
N ASN A 665 -5.25 -14.06 -14.61
CA ASN A 665 -4.29 -13.75 -15.65
C ASN A 665 -4.94 -13.54 -17.03
N GLN A 666 -6.03 -14.25 -17.31
CA GLN A 666 -6.75 -14.15 -18.58
C GLN A 666 -7.31 -12.75 -18.92
N PHE A 667 -7.41 -11.83 -17.95
CA PHE A 667 -7.88 -10.46 -18.23
C PHE A 667 -6.82 -9.56 -18.83
N MET A 668 -5.57 -9.74 -18.43
CA MET A 668 -4.42 -9.03 -18.97
C MET A 668 -3.20 -9.93 -18.84
N PRO A 669 -2.96 -10.83 -19.80
CA PRO A 669 -1.87 -11.81 -19.73
C PRO A 669 -0.50 -11.21 -20.11
N GLU A 670 -0.49 -10.02 -20.68
CA GLU A 670 0.70 -9.32 -21.17
C GLU A 670 0.80 -7.92 -20.54
N PRO A 671 2.02 -7.39 -20.35
CA PRO A 671 2.24 -6.02 -19.91
C PRO A 671 1.72 -5.02 -20.95
N VAL A 672 1.02 -3.97 -20.50
CA VAL A 672 0.40 -2.95 -21.35
C VAL A 672 0.87 -1.54 -20.97
N VAL A 673 1.19 -0.73 -21.99
CA VAL A 673 1.36 0.73 -21.90
C VAL A 673 0.22 1.43 -22.62
N ARG A 674 -0.37 2.43 -21.97
CA ARG A 674 -1.46 3.23 -22.54
C ARG A 674 -0.96 4.53 -23.12
N LEU A 675 -1.41 4.85 -24.33
CA LEU A 675 -1.08 6.09 -25.03
C LEU A 675 -2.35 6.80 -25.53
N HIS A 676 -2.32 8.13 -25.53
CA HIS A 676 -3.37 8.91 -26.15
C HIS A 676 -3.36 8.72 -27.68
N PRO A 677 -4.51 8.79 -28.39
CA PRO A 677 -4.54 8.60 -29.83
C PRO A 677 -3.69 9.57 -30.64
N GLN A 678 -3.46 10.79 -30.13
CA GLN A 678 -2.54 11.73 -30.77
C GLN A 678 -1.09 11.23 -30.72
N ASP A 679 -0.59 10.89 -29.52
CA ASP A 679 0.79 10.42 -29.34
C ASP A 679 1.06 9.13 -30.11
N ALA A 680 0.06 8.24 -30.17
CA ALA A 680 0.13 7.01 -30.94
C ALA A 680 0.22 7.27 -32.45
N ARG A 681 -0.57 8.21 -32.99
CA ARG A 681 -0.52 8.58 -34.42
C ARG A 681 0.82 9.18 -34.80
N ASP A 682 1.35 10.08 -33.97
CA ASP A 682 2.64 10.75 -34.22
C ASP A 682 3.81 9.75 -34.26
N ARG A 683 3.64 8.60 -33.60
CA ARG A 683 4.61 7.48 -33.55
C ARG A 683 4.26 6.31 -34.47
N SER A 684 3.17 6.40 -35.24
CA SER A 684 2.66 5.28 -36.07
C SER A 684 2.41 3.98 -35.28
N ILE A 685 1.90 4.09 -34.05
CA ILE A 685 1.59 2.97 -33.15
C ILE A 685 0.09 2.66 -33.16
N GLY A 686 -0.25 1.38 -33.35
CA GLY A 686 -1.60 0.84 -33.19
C GLY A 686 -1.81 0.11 -31.86
N THR A 687 -3.06 -0.13 -31.49
CA THR A 687 -3.37 -0.99 -30.34
C THR A 687 -2.95 -2.43 -30.63
N GLY A 688 -2.22 -3.04 -29.69
CA GLY A 688 -1.72 -4.42 -29.78
C GLY A 688 -0.31 -4.54 -30.38
N ASP A 689 0.28 -3.44 -30.85
CA ASP A 689 1.67 -3.42 -31.29
C ASP A 689 2.61 -3.66 -30.10
N VAL A 690 3.74 -4.32 -30.36
CA VAL A 690 4.82 -4.40 -29.37
C VAL A 690 5.66 -3.13 -29.49
N VAL A 691 5.72 -2.39 -28.40
CA VAL A 691 6.43 -1.13 -28.31
C VAL A 691 7.55 -1.23 -27.27
N ARG A 692 8.62 -0.50 -27.54
CA ARG A 692 9.71 -0.26 -26.60
C ARG A 692 9.39 1.03 -25.85
N VAL A 693 9.35 0.96 -24.53
CA VAL A 693 9.23 2.13 -23.63
C VAL A 693 10.58 2.32 -22.96
N PHE A 694 11.18 3.49 -23.08
CA PHE A 694 12.55 3.70 -22.61
C PHE A 694 12.81 5.14 -22.17
N ASN A 695 13.84 5.31 -21.37
CA ASN A 695 14.41 6.60 -20.99
C ASN A 695 15.94 6.47 -20.89
N HIS A 696 16.60 7.40 -20.20
CA HIS A 696 18.05 7.38 -20.02
C HIS A 696 18.54 6.22 -19.12
N GLN A 697 17.67 5.64 -18.30
CA GLN A 697 18.04 4.58 -17.35
C GLN A 697 17.97 3.20 -18.00
N ASN A 698 16.84 2.88 -18.65
CA ASN A 698 16.60 1.54 -19.16
C ASN A 698 15.52 1.51 -20.25
N GLU A 699 15.18 0.30 -20.70
CA GLU A 699 14.10 0.03 -21.65
C GLU A 699 13.30 -1.21 -21.26
N ILE A 700 12.02 -1.23 -21.61
CA ILE A 700 11.12 -2.38 -21.45
C ILE A 700 10.26 -2.56 -22.71
N GLU A 701 9.85 -3.79 -23.00
CA GLU A 701 8.91 -4.07 -24.10
C GLU A 701 7.50 -4.36 -23.55
N MET A 702 6.48 -3.74 -24.14
CA MET A 702 5.08 -3.85 -23.72
C MET A 702 4.12 -3.83 -24.91
N LYS A 703 2.85 -4.18 -24.68
CA LYS A 703 1.76 -4.00 -25.65
C LYS A 703 1.19 -2.58 -25.57
N ALA A 704 1.00 -1.93 -26.71
CA ALA A 704 0.32 -0.63 -26.75
C ALA A 704 -1.21 -0.79 -26.62
N GLU A 705 -1.82 0.02 -25.76
CA GLU A 705 -3.28 0.25 -25.69
C GLU A 705 -3.54 1.73 -26.03
N VAL A 706 -4.07 2.00 -27.23
CA VAL A 706 -4.38 3.37 -27.66
C VAL A 706 -5.74 3.76 -27.09
N THR A 707 -5.79 4.79 -26.23
CA THR A 707 -6.96 5.09 -25.41
C THR A 707 -7.09 6.57 -25.04
N ASN A 708 -8.33 7.08 -24.94
CA ASN A 708 -8.62 8.44 -24.47
C ASN A 708 -8.60 8.56 -22.93
N LEU A 709 -8.27 7.48 -22.21
CA LEU A 709 -8.26 7.48 -20.73
C LEU A 709 -7.05 8.21 -20.13
N VAL A 710 -6.08 8.60 -20.96
CA VAL A 710 -4.85 9.32 -20.58
C VAL A 710 -4.74 10.61 -21.39
N HIS A 711 -4.06 11.62 -20.83
CA HIS A 711 -3.84 12.90 -21.52
C HIS A 711 -2.81 12.74 -22.66
N ALA A 712 -2.86 13.60 -23.67
CA ALA A 712 -1.78 13.68 -24.66
C ALA A 712 -0.46 14.12 -24.00
N GLY A 713 0.67 13.57 -24.43
CA GLY A 713 1.97 13.86 -23.82
C GLY A 713 2.26 13.07 -22.54
N MET A 714 1.45 12.05 -22.19
CA MET A 714 1.75 11.13 -21.10
C MET A 714 1.48 9.67 -21.48
N VAL A 715 2.13 8.76 -20.77
CA VAL A 715 1.82 7.32 -20.80
C VAL A 715 1.39 6.84 -19.43
N ASP A 716 0.51 5.84 -19.40
CA ASP A 716 0.07 5.16 -18.19
C ASP A 716 0.49 3.69 -18.20
N ILE A 717 1.20 3.26 -17.16
CA ILE A 717 1.74 1.91 -17.05
C ILE A 717 1.34 1.26 -15.72
N PHE A 718 0.88 0.02 -15.82
CA PHE A 718 0.64 -0.84 -14.66
C PHE A 718 1.95 -1.47 -14.17
N HIS A 719 2.25 -1.38 -12.88
CA HIS A 719 3.45 -1.98 -12.30
C HIS A 719 3.28 -3.48 -11.99
N GLY A 720 4.40 -4.17 -11.75
CA GLY A 720 4.41 -5.54 -11.22
C GLY A 720 4.55 -6.66 -12.27
N TRP A 721 4.88 -6.33 -13.51
CA TRP A 721 5.27 -7.29 -14.54
C TRP A 721 6.77 -7.49 -14.53
N HIS A 722 7.26 -8.70 -14.23
CA HIS A 722 8.71 -8.93 -14.15
C HIS A 722 9.40 -8.85 -15.51
N GLN A 723 8.72 -9.26 -16.58
CA GLN A 723 9.22 -9.18 -17.96
C GLN A 723 9.21 -7.76 -18.54
N ALA A 724 8.53 -6.82 -17.87
CA ALA A 724 8.42 -5.42 -18.27
C ALA A 724 8.34 -4.55 -17.01
N ASN A 725 9.38 -4.62 -16.19
CA ASN A 725 9.39 -3.95 -14.89
C ASN A 725 9.56 -2.43 -15.09
N VAL A 726 8.45 -1.69 -15.02
CA VAL A 726 8.44 -0.23 -15.17
C VAL A 726 9.34 0.51 -14.17
N ASN A 727 9.65 -0.11 -13.03
CA ASN A 727 10.52 0.51 -12.04
C ASN A 727 11.99 0.57 -12.50
N LEU A 728 12.37 -0.13 -13.58
CA LEU A 728 13.65 0.07 -14.27
C LEU A 728 13.73 1.43 -14.99
N LEU A 729 12.59 2.08 -15.25
CA LEU A 729 12.50 3.42 -15.83
C LEU A 729 12.28 4.51 -14.77
N THR A 730 12.31 4.16 -13.48
CA THR A 730 12.08 5.14 -12.40
C THR A 730 13.40 5.55 -11.78
N THR A 731 13.63 6.86 -11.68
CA THR A 731 14.80 7.43 -11.01
C THR A 731 14.76 7.31 -9.49
N ARG A 732 15.92 7.48 -8.87
CA ARG A 732 16.16 7.50 -7.43
C ARG A 732 16.27 8.92 -6.87
N ASP A 733 15.67 9.90 -7.54
CA ASP A 733 15.51 11.28 -7.05
C ASP A 733 14.41 11.35 -5.98
N PHE A 734 14.73 10.80 -4.82
CA PHE A 734 13.81 10.69 -3.69
C PHE A 734 13.43 12.07 -3.12
N ASP A 735 12.21 12.19 -2.63
CA ASP A 735 11.78 13.34 -1.84
C ASP A 735 12.66 13.49 -0.59
N PRO A 736 13.26 14.65 -0.32
CA PRO A 736 14.25 14.81 0.75
C PRO A 736 13.65 14.68 2.16
N ILE A 737 12.37 14.98 2.34
CA ILE A 737 11.71 14.92 3.65
C ILE A 737 11.36 13.48 4.02
N THR A 738 10.83 12.72 3.06
CA THR A 738 10.21 11.42 3.30
C THR A 738 11.00 10.24 2.74
N GLY A 739 11.92 10.47 1.80
CA GLY A 739 12.65 9.44 1.06
C GLY A 739 11.81 8.69 0.03
N PHE A 740 10.68 9.24 -0.39
CA PHE A 740 9.78 8.56 -1.33
C PHE A 740 10.22 8.70 -2.78
N PRO A 741 10.14 7.63 -3.60
CA PRO A 741 10.56 7.66 -4.98
C PRO A 741 9.52 8.31 -5.92
N PRO A 742 10.00 8.92 -7.02
CA PRO A 742 9.18 9.59 -8.02
C PRO A 742 8.54 8.63 -9.06
N PHE A 743 7.76 7.62 -8.64
CA PHE A 743 7.13 6.69 -9.63
C PHE A 743 6.14 7.37 -10.62
N ARG A 744 5.68 8.60 -10.32
CA ARG A 744 4.72 9.33 -11.15
C ARG A 744 5.27 10.64 -11.72
N CYS A 745 6.58 10.83 -11.67
CA CYS A 745 7.23 11.94 -12.34
C CYS A 745 8.53 11.45 -12.97
N GLY A 746 8.61 11.65 -14.28
CA GLY A 746 9.70 11.18 -15.13
C GLY A 746 9.31 11.33 -16.59
N LEU A 747 10.28 11.24 -17.49
CA LEU A 747 10.07 11.27 -18.92
C LEU A 747 10.45 9.94 -19.56
N CYS A 748 9.76 9.60 -20.64
CA CYS A 748 10.05 8.46 -21.47
C CYS A 748 9.75 8.74 -22.95
N GLU A 749 10.19 7.83 -23.81
CA GLU A 749 9.76 7.72 -25.19
C GLU A 749 9.17 6.34 -25.45
N VAL A 750 8.29 6.24 -26.44
CA VAL A 750 7.70 5.00 -26.92
C VAL A 750 7.95 4.86 -28.42
N GLU A 751 8.49 3.71 -28.82
CA GLU A 751 8.79 3.39 -30.22
C GLU A 751 8.18 2.06 -30.62
N ALA A 752 7.69 1.96 -31.86
CA ALA A 752 7.29 0.69 -32.44
C ALA A 752 8.53 -0.19 -32.70
N THR A 753 8.52 -1.43 -32.21
CA THR A 753 9.67 -2.35 -32.41
C THR A 753 9.64 -3.04 -33.78
N GLY A 754 8.53 -2.97 -34.50
CA GLY A 754 8.26 -3.79 -35.69
C GLY A 754 8.11 -5.29 -35.41
N LYS A 755 8.20 -5.72 -34.15
CA LYS A 755 8.03 -7.12 -33.73
C LYS A 755 6.54 -7.43 -33.54
N GLY A 756 6.12 -8.62 -33.99
CA GLY A 756 4.81 -9.19 -33.66
C GLY A 756 4.68 -9.55 -32.17
N ARG A 757 3.60 -10.23 -31.76
CA ARG A 757 3.30 -10.67 -30.36
C ARG A 757 4.55 -10.96 -29.51
N LEU A 758 4.56 -10.43 -28.28
CA LEU A 758 5.52 -10.84 -27.25
C LEU A 758 5.28 -12.34 -27.03
N VAL A 759 6.29 -13.16 -27.30
CA VAL A 759 6.21 -14.59 -27.02
C VAL A 759 6.36 -14.71 -25.52
N SER A 760 5.33 -15.20 -24.82
CA SER A 760 5.43 -15.54 -23.41
C SER A 760 6.58 -16.53 -23.22
N GLN A 761 7.63 -16.13 -22.51
CA GLN A 761 8.67 -17.06 -22.05
C GLN A 761 8.16 -17.88 -20.88
#